data_AF-A0A327WKJ4-F1
#
_entry.id   AF-A0A327WKJ4-F1
#
_cell.length_a   1.000
_cell.length_b   1.000
_cell.length_c   1.000
_cell.angle_alpha   90.00
_cell.angle_beta   90.00
_cell.angle_gamma   90.00
#
_symmetry.space_group_name_H-M   'P 1'
#
loop_
_entity.id
_entity.type
_entity.pdbx_description
1 polymer ?
#
loop_
_entity_poly.entity_id
_entity_poly.type
_entity_poly.pdbx_seq_one_letter_code
_entity_poly.pdbx_strand_id
1 'polypeptide(L)'
;MSAPTRRTVIGTAGAIGLGSALGVGLGAPAAHAAQALDTSAARAALKRLLPHHADQFTLTLVAARDGVDRFRVSGTRGRVAVYGTTPAVLLAGVHWYLKYTCGAQIAWNGSQLDLPERLPAPSRTLERSSALPHRFALNDTNDGYTAPFAGWSYWEHELDVLALHGCNEVLVIAGMEAVYHRVLKDFGYSDEESRAWLPAPSHQPWWLLQNLYGYGGPLSAELIAERAALGRRIVDRLRALGMTPVMPGYYGHVPKEFVERNGGDAHVVPQGVWHGFQRPDWLDPRTEAFKEVAASFYGHQQDLFGEIDAFKMDLLHEGGTAGDVPVPDAARGVETALRKNRPGATWVILGWEANPLPELIDAVDKEKMLIVDGVSDRFTSVTDREKDWAGTPYAFGTIPNFGGRTTIGARAHIWQEKFFAWRDKPGSALAGTAYMPEGTDRDPAAFELWSELAWTDGGLDRARWFAGYADLRYGARDKDARAAWQALHETAYQQKAVERSDPHDSLFAARPDLSADRAAYYAPRALTYDPARFDAALTGLLGVAAGLRRSSAYKYDLVDVARQALAHRSRQLLPQLKAAYAAKDLPTFKALATLWLKLMRLSDDVTGTHPAFLLGPWIQDARDLATSAAERAEFERCAKVLITVWGDRATSDPGNLHEYGNREWHGLMADFYLPRWQKWLDELQDALAAGREPAAVDWFAFEEPWTRETKDYPLRPYGDAYRTAARVRDVLAAAPYQGSVTVTAEPPAFPPNGHARVAATFHNVNGLRATGRVDFTLKGLDAEPEGATHLRSVAAGGEGTVAWRASAPAAPLDKPLRPLPYEIDVTYGPAGADRITAVHTGTLFEAGPLDAGWKTYTNNGAFFGQLGDAFAIDGGGADLWKGTTEFGTVYRPGAFTDGTSVVLRVDRQDVTGAWARAGIIVRNSLATPGSAGFVNLSVTPSNGVVLSYDTNGDGTLDTYKRLTGIKAPVLLRLTRSGGSVTGACSADGGATWRTVATAAVPGAAATQDVGLFMSATNGGNGARGTVEFSGWQLT
;
A
#
# COMPACT_ATOMS: atom_id res chain seq x y z
N MET A 1 4.39 -52.27 -18.34
CA MET A 1 5.81 -52.69 -18.40
C MET A 1 6.40 -52.20 -19.72
N SER A 2 7.67 -51.75 -19.70
CA SER A 2 8.61 -51.68 -20.84
C SER A 2 8.18 -50.94 -22.13
N ALA A 3 8.73 -49.75 -22.33
CA ALA A 3 9.08 -49.23 -23.66
C ALA A 3 10.44 -49.85 -24.13
N PRO A 4 11.01 -49.57 -25.33
CA PRO A 4 10.52 -48.78 -26.47
C PRO A 4 10.74 -49.49 -27.84
N THR A 5 10.55 -48.79 -28.97
CA THR A 5 11.49 -48.82 -30.13
C THR A 5 11.24 -47.68 -31.13
N ARG A 6 12.27 -47.31 -31.91
CA ARG A 6 12.29 -46.22 -32.93
C ARG A 6 12.62 -46.77 -34.33
N ARG A 7 12.24 -46.01 -35.39
CA ARG A 7 12.88 -45.91 -36.74
C ARG A 7 12.73 -47.15 -37.67
N THR A 8 12.25 -47.04 -38.93
CA THR A 8 13.02 -46.73 -40.18
C THR A 8 12.17 -47.17 -41.42
N VAL A 9 12.24 -46.66 -42.68
CA VAL A 9 12.57 -45.34 -43.29
C VAL A 9 12.32 -45.36 -44.85
N ILE A 10 12.19 -44.20 -45.52
CA ILE A 10 12.38 -43.89 -46.99
C ILE A 10 11.30 -44.26 -48.04
N GLY A 11 10.98 -43.29 -48.92
CA GLY A 11 10.46 -43.55 -50.28
C GLY A 11 9.88 -42.37 -51.10
N THR A 12 10.68 -41.35 -51.48
CA THR A 12 10.59 -40.46 -52.70
C THR A 12 9.21 -39.98 -53.26
N ALA A 13 8.99 -38.74 -53.73
CA ALA A 13 9.86 -37.59 -54.06
C ALA A 13 9.00 -36.30 -54.30
N GLY A 14 9.65 -35.12 -54.43
CA GLY A 14 9.15 -34.05 -55.31
C GLY A 14 8.75 -32.69 -54.69
N ALA A 15 9.55 -31.67 -55.00
CA ALA A 15 9.19 -30.25 -55.19
C ALA A 15 8.56 -29.38 -54.06
N ILE A 16 9.34 -28.38 -53.65
CA ILE A 16 8.98 -26.95 -53.43
C ILE A 16 7.61 -26.64 -52.78
N GLY A 17 7.66 -26.20 -51.52
CA GLY A 17 6.59 -25.46 -50.87
C GLY A 17 7.13 -24.58 -49.74
N LEU A 18 7.10 -23.26 -49.95
CA LEU A 18 7.36 -22.28 -48.88
C LEU A 18 6.20 -22.33 -47.87
N GLY A 19 6.44 -22.91 -46.70
CA GLY A 19 5.50 -22.88 -45.59
C GLY A 19 5.59 -21.56 -44.83
N SER A 20 4.63 -20.67 -45.07
CA SER A 20 4.53 -19.38 -44.38
C SER A 20 4.34 -19.56 -42.88
N ALA A 21 5.27 -19.05 -42.08
CA ALA A 21 5.04 -18.85 -40.65
C ALA A 21 4.11 -17.64 -40.47
N LEU A 22 2.84 -17.88 -40.17
CA LEU A 22 1.91 -16.85 -39.72
C LEU A 22 2.28 -16.46 -38.27
N GLY A 23 3.23 -15.55 -38.13
CA GLY A 23 3.38 -14.79 -36.90
C GLY A 23 2.18 -13.86 -36.74
N VAL A 24 1.54 -13.88 -35.57
CA VAL A 24 0.50 -12.91 -35.22
C VAL A 24 1.20 -11.55 -35.04
N GLY A 25 1.16 -10.74 -36.09
CA GLY A 25 1.59 -9.35 -36.02
C GLY A 25 0.53 -8.55 -35.28
N LEU A 26 0.74 -8.28 -33.99
CA LEU A 26 -0.06 -7.32 -33.24
C LEU A 26 -0.04 -5.99 -34.01
N GLY A 27 -1.23 -5.53 -34.41
CA GLY A 27 -1.36 -4.39 -35.30
C GLY A 27 -0.82 -3.12 -34.65
N ALA A 28 0.11 -2.44 -35.32
CA ALA A 28 0.39 -1.04 -35.03
C ALA A 28 -0.93 -0.23 -35.16
N PRO A 29 -1.11 0.86 -34.39
CA PRO A 29 -2.30 1.70 -34.49
C PRO A 29 -2.55 2.12 -35.95
N ALA A 30 -3.82 2.15 -36.35
CA ALA A 30 -4.20 2.33 -37.74
C ALA A 30 -3.69 3.66 -38.29
N ALA A 31 -2.70 3.60 -39.18
CA ALA A 31 -2.05 4.77 -39.74
C ALA A 31 -2.98 5.55 -40.70
N HIS A 32 -3.82 6.41 -40.13
CA HIS A 32 -4.30 7.59 -40.84
C HIS A 32 -3.12 8.45 -41.29
N ALA A 33 -3.31 9.28 -42.32
CA ALA A 33 -2.24 10.00 -43.01
C ALA A 33 -1.40 10.85 -42.05
N ALA A 34 -0.34 10.25 -41.51
CA ALA A 34 0.47 10.85 -40.47
C ALA A 34 1.09 12.12 -41.02
N GLN A 35 0.90 13.23 -40.28
CA GLN A 35 1.65 14.45 -40.54
C GLN A 35 3.13 14.07 -40.51
N ALA A 36 3.84 14.31 -41.61
CA ALA A 36 5.19 13.80 -41.80
C ALA A 36 6.10 14.30 -40.66
N LEU A 37 6.48 13.39 -39.75
CA LEU A 37 7.25 13.74 -38.57
C LEU A 37 8.57 14.39 -38.99
N ASP A 38 8.92 15.47 -38.29
CA ASP A 38 10.19 16.17 -38.46
C ASP A 38 10.94 16.29 -37.12
N THR A 39 12.10 16.94 -37.12
CA THR A 39 12.92 17.08 -35.89
C THR A 39 12.61 18.35 -35.08
N SER A 40 11.60 19.14 -35.47
CA SER A 40 11.33 20.47 -34.90
C SER A 40 10.89 20.41 -33.43
N ALA A 41 9.97 19.50 -33.08
CA ALA A 41 9.48 19.32 -31.71
C ALA A 41 10.60 18.89 -30.75
N ALA A 42 11.41 17.89 -31.15
CA ALA A 42 12.59 17.47 -30.39
C ALA A 42 13.64 18.61 -30.28
N ARG A 43 13.90 19.36 -31.36
CA ARG A 43 14.80 20.51 -31.31
C ARG A 43 14.28 21.62 -30.38
N ALA A 44 12.97 21.85 -30.32
CA ALA A 44 12.36 22.80 -29.40
C ALA A 44 12.51 22.34 -27.94
N ALA A 45 12.29 21.06 -27.64
CA ALA A 45 12.55 20.47 -26.33
C ALA A 45 14.02 20.62 -25.92
N LEU A 46 14.98 20.28 -26.80
CA LEU A 46 16.40 20.49 -26.51
C LEU A 46 16.76 21.96 -26.26
N LYS A 47 16.10 22.92 -26.92
CA LYS A 47 16.30 24.35 -26.65
C LYS A 47 15.76 24.80 -25.30
N ARG A 48 14.69 24.18 -24.78
CA ARG A 48 14.19 24.43 -23.41
C ARG A 48 15.06 23.77 -22.35
N LEU A 49 15.39 22.49 -22.56
CA LEU A 49 16.07 21.63 -21.59
C LEU A 49 17.59 21.87 -21.52
N LEU A 50 18.22 22.16 -22.67
CA LEU A 50 19.67 22.30 -22.84
C LEU A 50 20.01 23.56 -23.67
N PRO A 51 19.59 24.77 -23.24
CA PRO A 51 19.65 25.99 -24.06
C PRO A 51 21.06 26.35 -24.57
N HIS A 52 22.11 25.95 -23.84
CA HIS A 52 23.52 26.22 -24.22
C HIS A 52 24.16 25.11 -25.07
N HIS A 53 23.49 23.97 -25.24
CA HIS A 53 24.04 22.78 -25.90
C HIS A 53 23.17 22.25 -27.05
N ALA A 54 21.93 22.74 -27.22
CA ALA A 54 21.00 22.27 -28.25
C ALA A 54 21.58 22.25 -29.67
N ASP A 55 22.38 23.25 -30.05
CA ASP A 55 23.00 23.34 -31.38
C ASP A 55 24.22 22.40 -31.58
N GLN A 56 24.65 21.71 -30.52
CA GLN A 56 25.66 20.65 -30.59
C GLN A 56 25.05 19.29 -30.97
N PHE A 57 23.72 19.20 -31.06
CA PHE A 57 22.99 17.99 -31.50
C PHE A 57 22.53 18.09 -32.96
N THR A 58 22.88 17.09 -33.76
CA THR A 58 22.27 16.81 -35.06
C THR A 58 21.27 15.69 -34.89
N LEU A 59 19.98 16.01 -35.05
CA LEU A 59 18.88 15.05 -34.97
C LEU A 59 18.54 14.51 -36.38
N THR A 60 18.21 13.24 -36.50
CA THR A 60 17.82 12.62 -37.77
C THR A 60 16.80 11.51 -37.54
N LEU A 61 15.62 11.63 -38.15
CA LEU A 61 14.64 10.55 -38.12
C LEU A 61 15.09 9.38 -39.00
N VAL A 62 14.83 8.16 -38.54
CA VAL A 62 15.07 6.92 -39.28
C VAL A 62 13.78 6.08 -39.29
N ALA A 63 13.54 5.35 -40.37
CA ALA A 63 12.38 4.46 -40.41
C ALA A 63 12.46 3.39 -39.30
N ALA A 64 11.33 3.16 -38.62
CA ALA A 64 11.15 1.96 -37.81
C ALA A 64 11.31 0.71 -38.69
N ARG A 65 11.78 -0.39 -38.08
CA ARG A 65 11.85 -1.70 -38.74
C ARG A 65 10.97 -2.64 -37.94
N ASP A 66 10.02 -3.29 -38.59
CA ASP A 66 9.14 -4.30 -37.98
C ASP A 66 8.41 -3.77 -36.72
N GLY A 67 8.01 -2.49 -36.71
CA GLY A 67 7.37 -1.82 -35.57
C GLY A 67 8.30 -1.47 -34.40
N VAL A 68 9.59 -1.82 -34.48
CA VAL A 68 10.56 -1.63 -33.39
C VAL A 68 11.07 -0.19 -33.34
N ASP A 69 10.80 0.49 -32.23
CA ASP A 69 11.40 1.79 -31.93
C ASP A 69 12.88 1.63 -31.61
N ARG A 70 13.69 2.60 -32.03
CA ARG A 70 15.14 2.57 -31.81
C ARG A 70 15.78 3.95 -31.88
N PHE A 71 16.83 4.12 -31.09
CA PHE A 71 17.73 5.25 -31.23
C PHE A 71 19.19 4.81 -31.36
N ARG A 72 20.00 5.70 -31.94
CA ARG A 72 21.45 5.58 -32.04
C ARG A 72 22.10 6.93 -31.75
N VAL A 73 23.07 6.96 -30.84
CA VAL A 73 23.90 8.14 -30.57
C VAL A 73 25.35 7.89 -30.94
N SER A 74 25.93 8.82 -31.69
CA SER A 74 27.34 8.82 -32.11
C SER A 74 27.83 10.26 -32.25
N GLY A 75 28.98 10.48 -32.90
CA GLY A 75 29.48 11.81 -33.24
C GLY A 75 30.85 12.12 -32.62
N THR A 76 31.18 13.41 -32.57
CA THR A 76 32.47 13.91 -32.05
C THR A 76 32.24 15.01 -31.01
N ARG A 77 33.31 15.49 -30.36
CA ARG A 77 33.22 16.49 -29.29
C ARG A 77 32.54 17.77 -29.77
N GLY A 78 31.41 18.13 -29.15
CA GLY A 78 30.55 19.25 -29.52
C GLY A 78 29.76 19.08 -30.82
N ARG A 79 29.67 17.86 -31.35
CA ARG A 79 28.89 17.47 -32.54
C ARG A 79 28.32 16.06 -32.36
N VAL A 80 27.31 15.94 -31.50
CA VAL A 80 26.62 14.70 -31.18
C VAL A 80 25.56 14.44 -32.25
N ALA A 81 25.54 13.25 -32.85
CA ALA A 81 24.56 12.83 -33.84
C ALA A 81 23.60 11.82 -33.21
N VAL A 82 22.30 12.11 -33.26
CA VAL A 82 21.24 11.28 -32.68
C VAL A 82 20.26 10.89 -33.80
N TYR A 83 20.06 9.59 -33.93
CA TYR A 83 19.11 8.98 -34.85
C TYR A 83 18.00 8.34 -34.04
N GLY A 84 16.74 8.46 -34.48
CA GLY A 84 15.58 7.95 -33.74
C GLY A 84 14.37 7.72 -34.64
N THR A 85 13.46 6.84 -34.24
CA THR A 85 12.25 6.51 -35.01
C THR A 85 11.18 7.60 -34.95
N THR A 86 11.05 8.29 -33.81
CA THR A 86 10.17 9.44 -33.61
C THR A 86 10.93 10.59 -32.91
N PRO A 87 10.36 11.82 -32.86
CA PRO A 87 10.94 12.91 -32.07
C PRO A 87 11.08 12.60 -30.57
N ALA A 88 10.13 11.87 -29.97
CA ALA A 88 10.27 11.38 -28.60
C ALA A 88 11.44 10.39 -28.46
N VAL A 89 11.59 9.45 -29.40
CA VAL A 89 12.71 8.48 -29.38
C VAL A 89 14.08 9.15 -29.62
N LEU A 90 14.12 10.27 -30.36
CA LEU A 90 15.30 11.14 -30.43
C LEU A 90 15.65 11.74 -29.06
N LEU A 91 14.66 12.19 -28.29
CA LEU A 91 14.86 12.72 -26.93
C LEU A 91 15.30 11.63 -25.95
N ALA A 92 14.68 10.44 -25.98
CA ALA A 92 15.13 9.28 -25.19
C ALA A 92 16.60 8.92 -25.49
N GLY A 93 17.02 9.00 -26.76
CA GLY A 93 18.41 8.84 -27.16
C GLY A 93 19.34 9.91 -26.60
N VAL A 94 18.92 11.19 -26.60
CA VAL A 94 19.66 12.27 -25.92
C VAL A 94 19.78 12.01 -24.42
N HIS A 95 18.72 11.58 -23.74
CA HIS A 95 18.76 11.32 -22.31
C HIS A 95 19.70 10.15 -21.97
N TRP A 96 19.68 9.07 -22.77
CA TRP A 96 20.66 7.98 -22.66
C TRP A 96 22.10 8.47 -22.82
N TYR A 97 22.35 9.40 -23.73
CA TYR A 97 23.66 10.03 -23.90
C TYR A 97 24.06 10.92 -22.70
N LEU A 98 23.14 11.71 -22.14
CA LEU A 98 23.39 12.49 -20.93
C LEU A 98 23.78 11.57 -19.76
N LYS A 99 22.97 10.54 -19.48
CA LYS A 99 23.21 9.58 -18.38
C LYS A 99 24.54 8.83 -18.54
N TYR A 100 24.75 8.19 -19.70
CA TYR A 100 25.81 7.20 -19.88
C TYR A 100 27.08 7.70 -20.58
N THR A 101 27.10 8.96 -21.06
CA THR A 101 28.33 9.62 -21.55
C THR A 101 28.67 10.88 -20.75
N CYS A 102 27.69 11.71 -20.39
CA CYS A 102 27.97 12.97 -19.69
C CYS A 102 27.96 12.84 -18.16
N GLY A 103 27.28 11.84 -17.60
CA GLY A 103 27.01 11.75 -16.17
C GLY A 103 25.99 12.78 -15.70
N ALA A 104 25.00 13.09 -16.54
CA ALA A 104 23.97 14.11 -16.30
C ALA A 104 22.57 13.51 -16.43
N GLN A 105 21.57 14.10 -15.78
CA GLN A 105 20.20 13.59 -15.70
C GLN A 105 19.18 14.73 -15.70
N ILE A 106 18.04 14.51 -16.35
CA ILE A 106 16.85 15.34 -16.24
C ILE A 106 15.72 14.49 -15.67
N ALA A 107 15.12 14.92 -14.57
CA ALA A 107 13.99 14.26 -13.91
C ALA A 107 13.04 15.31 -13.30
N TRP A 108 11.78 14.91 -13.08
CA TRP A 108 10.68 15.76 -12.59
C TRP A 108 11.09 16.76 -11.49
N ASN A 109 11.65 16.24 -10.40
CA ASN A 109 11.87 17.00 -9.16
C ASN A 109 13.33 17.42 -8.92
N GLY A 110 14.16 17.36 -9.97
CA GLY A 110 15.53 17.85 -9.91
C GLY A 110 16.39 17.31 -11.03
N SER A 111 17.26 18.18 -11.58
CA SER A 111 18.16 17.84 -12.68
C SER A 111 19.62 18.10 -12.30
N GLN A 112 20.52 17.35 -12.93
CA GLN A 112 21.97 17.57 -12.89
C GLN A 112 22.43 17.81 -14.33
N LEU A 113 22.85 19.04 -14.60
CA LEU A 113 23.27 19.50 -15.94
C LEU A 113 24.59 20.30 -15.86
N ASP A 114 25.55 19.88 -15.03
CA ASP A 114 26.91 20.48 -14.95
C ASP A 114 27.76 20.01 -16.15
N LEU A 115 27.27 20.34 -17.35
CA LEU A 115 27.79 19.90 -18.64
C LEU A 115 28.95 20.79 -19.11
N PRO A 116 30.02 20.22 -19.69
CA PRO A 116 31.09 21.03 -20.28
C PRO A 116 30.56 21.86 -21.46
N GLU A 117 31.18 23.02 -21.72
CA GLU A 117 30.83 23.91 -22.85
C GLU A 117 30.75 23.15 -24.19
N ARG A 118 31.63 22.17 -24.40
CA ARG A 118 31.58 21.24 -25.54
C ARG A 118 31.32 19.82 -25.07
N LEU A 119 30.16 19.32 -25.44
CA LEU A 119 29.67 17.97 -25.12
C LEU A 119 30.70 16.88 -25.50
N PRO A 120 30.96 15.89 -24.62
CA PRO A 120 31.93 14.82 -24.87
C PRO A 120 31.49 13.90 -26.02
N ALA A 121 32.44 13.36 -26.78
CA ALA A 121 32.11 12.28 -27.72
C ALA A 121 31.76 11.00 -26.95
N PRO A 122 30.73 10.24 -27.35
CA PRO A 122 30.47 8.94 -26.73
C PRO A 122 31.62 7.97 -27.06
N SER A 123 32.09 7.24 -26.05
CA SER A 123 33.26 6.35 -26.18
C SER A 123 33.04 5.16 -27.12
N ARG A 124 31.78 4.85 -27.39
CA ARG A 124 31.27 3.94 -28.42
C ARG A 124 29.90 4.43 -28.85
N THR A 125 29.42 4.03 -30.03
CA THR A 125 28.03 4.24 -30.42
C THR A 125 27.09 3.68 -29.35
N LEU A 126 26.11 4.48 -28.90
CA LEU A 126 25.05 4.03 -28.00
C LEU A 126 23.84 3.64 -28.86
N GLU A 127 23.34 2.42 -28.72
CA GLU A 127 22.16 1.93 -29.44
C GLU A 127 21.22 1.22 -28.48
N ARG A 128 19.92 1.48 -28.62
CA ARG A 128 18.83 0.77 -27.94
C ARG A 128 17.67 0.62 -28.89
N SER A 129 16.87 -0.41 -28.64
CA SER A 129 15.60 -0.64 -29.30
C SER A 129 14.58 -1.18 -28.32
N SER A 130 13.30 -0.92 -28.59
CA SER A 130 12.18 -1.49 -27.87
C SER A 130 11.20 -2.10 -28.87
N ALA A 131 10.88 -3.38 -28.68
CA ALA A 131 9.84 -4.07 -29.43
C ALA A 131 8.44 -3.89 -28.78
N LEU A 132 8.35 -3.13 -27.69
CA LEU A 132 7.09 -2.84 -27.00
C LEU A 132 6.47 -1.57 -27.58
N PRO A 133 5.33 -1.65 -28.30
CA PRO A 133 4.66 -0.47 -28.85
C PRO A 133 4.09 0.48 -27.78
N HIS A 134 3.66 -0.05 -26.63
CA HIS A 134 2.98 0.72 -25.59
C HIS A 134 3.91 1.03 -24.41
N ARG A 135 4.23 2.31 -24.20
CA ARG A 135 4.93 2.83 -23.01
C ARG A 135 4.06 3.94 -22.42
N PHE A 136 3.03 3.49 -21.72
CA PHE A 136 1.94 4.28 -21.17
C PHE A 136 2.35 5.00 -19.88
N ALA A 137 1.90 6.24 -19.73
CA ALA A 137 2.18 7.08 -18.58
C ALA A 137 0.91 7.78 -18.05
N LEU A 138 0.94 8.01 -16.73
CA LEU A 138 -0.05 8.70 -15.90
C LEU A 138 -1.28 7.85 -15.55
N ASN A 139 -1.68 7.89 -14.28
CA ASN A 139 -2.92 7.29 -13.77
C ASN A 139 -4.11 8.21 -14.05
N ASP A 140 -5.34 7.66 -14.06
CA ASP A 140 -6.58 8.43 -14.11
C ASP A 140 -6.63 9.54 -13.05
N THR A 141 -6.15 9.23 -11.84
CA THR A 141 -6.11 10.14 -10.68
C THR A 141 -4.97 11.16 -10.69
N ASN A 142 -4.02 11.06 -11.64
CA ASN A 142 -2.78 11.84 -11.60
C ASN A 142 -2.98 13.35 -11.69
N ASP A 143 -3.86 13.84 -12.59
CA ASP A 143 -4.09 15.28 -12.72
C ASP A 143 -4.61 15.85 -11.39
N GLY A 144 -5.52 15.14 -10.73
CA GLY A 144 -6.11 15.51 -9.44
C GLY A 144 -5.08 15.69 -8.32
N TYR A 145 -4.17 14.72 -8.13
CA TYR A 145 -3.22 14.77 -7.01
C TYR A 145 -1.88 15.47 -7.31
N THR A 146 -1.48 15.62 -8.58
CA THR A 146 -0.19 16.25 -8.92
C THR A 146 -0.34 17.74 -9.20
N ALA A 147 -1.18 18.11 -10.16
CA ALA A 147 -1.11 19.42 -10.79
C ALA A 147 -2.46 19.87 -11.42
N PRO A 148 -3.61 19.73 -10.74
CA PRO A 148 -4.93 19.87 -11.38
C PRO A 148 -5.21 21.29 -11.87
N PHE A 149 -4.55 22.27 -11.27
CA PHE A 149 -4.68 23.68 -11.59
C PHE A 149 -3.57 24.20 -12.53
N ALA A 150 -2.65 23.34 -12.98
CA ALA A 150 -1.44 23.77 -13.66
C ALA A 150 -1.68 24.14 -15.13
N GLY A 151 -1.03 25.25 -15.54
CA GLY A 151 -1.06 25.75 -16.91
C GLY A 151 -0.06 25.07 -17.85
N TRP A 152 0.07 25.63 -19.05
CA TRP A 152 0.91 25.07 -20.12
C TRP A 152 2.39 24.87 -19.75
N SER A 153 2.99 25.72 -18.90
CA SER A 153 4.41 25.61 -18.56
C SER A 153 4.76 24.31 -17.82
N TYR A 154 3.83 23.81 -17.00
CA TYR A 154 3.96 22.50 -16.36
C TYR A 154 3.87 21.39 -17.41
N TRP A 155 2.79 21.36 -18.20
CA TRP A 155 2.57 20.34 -19.23
C TRP A 155 3.66 20.32 -20.31
N GLU A 156 4.24 21.48 -20.69
CA GLU A 156 5.37 21.54 -21.60
C GLU A 156 6.62 20.85 -21.03
N HIS A 157 6.87 21.02 -19.73
CA HIS A 157 7.98 20.33 -19.05
C HIS A 157 7.69 18.84 -18.89
N GLU A 158 6.47 18.48 -18.46
CA GLU A 158 6.07 17.08 -18.25
C GLU A 158 6.19 16.26 -19.53
N LEU A 159 5.65 16.76 -20.65
CA LEU A 159 5.75 16.07 -21.95
C LEU A 159 7.20 15.96 -22.44
N ASP A 160 8.04 16.96 -22.17
CA ASP A 160 9.47 16.89 -22.48
C ASP A 160 10.18 15.82 -21.61
N VAL A 161 9.83 15.71 -20.32
CA VAL A 161 10.38 14.69 -19.39
C VAL A 161 9.91 13.28 -19.74
N LEU A 162 8.62 13.07 -20.00
CA LEU A 162 8.07 11.78 -20.44
C LEU A 162 8.75 11.30 -21.74
N ALA A 163 8.98 12.20 -22.70
CA ALA A 163 9.70 11.88 -23.93
C ALA A 163 11.19 11.54 -23.70
N LEU A 164 11.89 12.23 -22.79
CA LEU A 164 13.26 11.87 -22.37
C LEU A 164 13.35 10.48 -21.72
N HIS A 165 12.25 9.99 -21.13
CA HIS A 165 12.16 8.65 -20.53
C HIS A 165 11.59 7.61 -21.52
N GLY A 166 11.26 8.01 -22.75
CA GLY A 166 10.78 7.11 -23.80
C GLY A 166 9.35 6.60 -23.61
N CYS A 167 8.54 7.28 -22.79
CA CYS A 167 7.09 7.14 -22.83
C CYS A 167 6.59 7.58 -24.21
N ASN A 168 5.52 6.94 -24.71
CA ASN A 168 4.91 7.31 -25.99
C ASN A 168 3.38 7.36 -25.95
N GLU A 169 2.74 6.99 -24.85
CA GLU A 169 1.30 7.07 -24.68
C GLU A 169 1.02 7.77 -23.35
N VAL A 170 0.18 8.80 -23.37
CA VAL A 170 -0.03 9.68 -22.21
C VAL A 170 -1.51 9.95 -22.04
N LEU A 171 -2.04 9.71 -20.84
CA LEU A 171 -3.42 10.06 -20.51
C LEU A 171 -3.60 11.58 -20.40
N VAL A 172 -4.58 12.13 -21.10
CA VAL A 172 -4.91 13.56 -21.13
C VAL A 172 -6.39 13.74 -20.81
N ILE A 173 -6.68 14.34 -19.65
CA ILE A 173 -8.05 14.64 -19.21
C ILE A 173 -8.43 16.12 -19.33
N ALA A 174 -7.45 17.03 -19.45
CA ALA A 174 -7.68 18.47 -19.48
C ALA A 174 -8.55 18.86 -20.70
N GLY A 175 -9.65 19.57 -20.44
CA GLY A 175 -10.60 20.01 -21.46
C GLY A 175 -11.79 19.07 -21.67
N MET A 176 -11.86 17.91 -21.01
CA MET A 176 -13.03 17.03 -21.07
C MET A 176 -14.29 17.66 -20.46
N GLU A 177 -14.13 18.62 -19.53
CA GLU A 177 -15.22 19.45 -19.02
C GLU A 177 -15.93 20.22 -20.15
N ALA A 178 -15.23 20.62 -21.22
CA ALA A 178 -15.81 21.28 -22.38
C ALA A 178 -16.53 20.32 -23.33
N VAL A 179 -16.11 19.05 -23.40
CA VAL A 179 -16.82 18.01 -24.16
C VAL A 179 -18.18 17.77 -23.51
N TYR A 180 -18.20 17.49 -22.21
CA TYR A 180 -19.45 17.24 -21.49
C TYR A 180 -20.35 18.48 -21.43
N HIS A 181 -19.81 19.69 -21.25
CA HIS A 181 -20.61 20.92 -21.32
C HIS A 181 -21.39 21.05 -22.64
N ARG A 182 -20.79 20.65 -23.77
CA ARG A 182 -21.48 20.66 -25.08
C ARG A 182 -22.47 19.51 -25.22
N VAL A 183 -22.07 18.28 -24.85
CA VAL A 183 -22.94 17.10 -24.87
C VAL A 183 -24.22 17.35 -24.08
N LEU A 184 -24.12 17.83 -22.84
CA LEU A 184 -25.29 18.09 -21.99
C LEU A 184 -26.25 19.11 -22.62
N LYS A 185 -25.74 20.10 -23.36
CA LYS A 185 -26.57 21.07 -24.06
C LYS A 185 -27.29 20.48 -25.28
N ASP A 186 -26.72 19.47 -25.94
CA ASP A 186 -27.42 18.73 -26.99
C ASP A 186 -28.60 17.91 -26.42
N PHE A 187 -28.45 17.37 -25.20
CA PHE A 187 -29.45 16.53 -24.51
C PHE A 187 -30.32 17.29 -23.49
N GLY A 188 -30.60 18.56 -23.76
CA GLY A 188 -31.66 19.33 -23.08
C GLY A 188 -31.31 19.90 -21.70
N TYR A 189 -30.02 19.99 -21.34
CA TYR A 189 -29.59 20.72 -20.15
C TYR A 189 -29.22 22.17 -20.49
N SER A 190 -29.58 23.09 -19.62
CA SER A 190 -29.18 24.50 -19.71
C SER A 190 -27.68 24.67 -19.45
N ASP A 191 -27.16 25.87 -19.76
CA ASP A 191 -25.76 26.21 -19.45
C ASP A 191 -25.43 26.12 -17.96
N GLU A 192 -26.37 26.54 -17.10
CA GLU A 192 -26.20 26.54 -15.64
C GLU A 192 -26.19 25.11 -15.09
N GLU A 193 -27.15 24.27 -15.48
CA GLU A 193 -27.19 22.85 -15.11
C GLU A 193 -25.94 22.11 -15.58
N SER A 194 -25.51 22.36 -16.83
CA SER A 194 -24.34 21.74 -17.43
C SER A 194 -23.05 22.13 -16.68
N ARG A 195 -22.89 23.39 -16.27
CA ARG A 195 -21.73 23.86 -15.51
C ARG A 195 -21.75 23.45 -14.05
N ALA A 196 -22.93 23.29 -13.44
CA ALA A 196 -23.09 22.81 -12.07
C ALA A 196 -22.81 21.31 -11.90
N TRP A 197 -22.93 20.51 -12.97
CA TRP A 197 -22.59 19.08 -12.94
C TRP A 197 -21.08 18.81 -13.01
N LEU A 198 -20.28 19.79 -13.49
CA LEU A 198 -18.83 19.67 -13.64
C LEU A 198 -18.11 19.97 -12.32
N PRO A 199 -17.25 19.07 -11.80
CA PRO A 199 -16.45 19.35 -10.61
C PRO A 199 -15.29 20.32 -10.88
N ALA A 200 -14.76 20.89 -9.80
CA ALA A 200 -13.47 21.60 -9.80
C ALA A 200 -12.34 20.71 -10.38
N PRO A 201 -11.32 21.28 -11.05
CA PRO A 201 -10.24 20.51 -11.69
C PRO A 201 -9.60 19.43 -10.82
N SER A 202 -9.43 19.71 -9.52
CA SER A 202 -8.88 18.76 -8.53
C SER A 202 -9.68 17.47 -8.37
N HIS A 203 -10.98 17.46 -8.70
CA HIS A 203 -11.88 16.31 -8.55
C HIS A 203 -12.37 15.72 -9.88
N GLN A 204 -11.98 16.29 -11.03
CA GLN A 204 -12.34 15.81 -12.36
C GLN A 204 -11.97 14.32 -12.62
N PRO A 205 -10.84 13.77 -12.13
CA PRO A 205 -10.54 12.34 -12.28
C PRO A 205 -11.67 11.40 -11.84
N TRP A 206 -12.23 11.62 -10.65
CA TRP A 206 -13.29 10.76 -10.10
C TRP A 206 -14.63 10.97 -10.78
N TRP A 207 -14.86 12.13 -11.40
CA TRP A 207 -16.02 12.32 -12.28
C TRP A 207 -15.88 11.54 -13.59
N LEU A 208 -14.70 11.57 -14.22
CA LEU A 208 -14.42 10.80 -15.43
C LEU A 208 -14.43 9.28 -15.19
N LEU A 209 -14.12 8.84 -13.96
CA LEU A 209 -14.30 7.47 -13.47
C LEU A 209 -15.73 7.13 -13.01
N GLN A 210 -16.69 8.06 -13.15
CA GLN A 210 -18.10 7.91 -12.76
C GLN A 210 -18.35 7.72 -11.25
N ASN A 211 -17.46 8.21 -10.39
CA ASN A 211 -17.55 8.11 -8.93
C ASN A 211 -18.25 9.32 -8.27
N LEU A 212 -18.17 10.53 -8.87
CA LEU A 212 -18.80 11.76 -8.34
C LEU A 212 -19.21 12.72 -9.46
N TYR A 213 -19.94 13.80 -9.12
CA TYR A 213 -20.19 14.94 -10.00
C TYR A 213 -20.33 16.24 -9.18
N GLY A 214 -20.17 17.40 -9.84
CA GLY A 214 -20.46 18.75 -9.31
C GLY A 214 -19.61 19.28 -8.14
N TYR A 215 -18.75 18.49 -7.50
CA TYR A 215 -18.02 18.95 -6.31
C TYR A 215 -17.02 20.07 -6.64
N GLY A 216 -17.18 21.23 -6.01
CA GLY A 216 -16.39 22.44 -6.29
C GLY A 216 -16.81 23.21 -7.55
N GLY A 217 -17.92 22.83 -8.19
CA GLY A 217 -18.58 23.61 -9.24
C GLY A 217 -19.58 24.65 -8.68
N PRO A 218 -20.27 25.41 -9.55
CA PRO A 218 -20.18 25.38 -11.01
C PRO A 218 -18.91 26.04 -11.55
N LEU A 219 -18.33 25.48 -12.61
CA LEU A 219 -17.20 26.10 -13.31
C LEU A 219 -17.65 27.35 -14.10
N SER A 220 -16.76 28.33 -14.28
CA SER A 220 -17.00 29.42 -15.23
C SER A 220 -16.90 28.97 -16.69
N ALA A 221 -17.59 29.66 -17.60
CA ALA A 221 -17.49 29.40 -19.04
C ALA A 221 -16.11 29.78 -19.62
N GLU A 222 -15.43 30.75 -19.00
CA GLU A 222 -14.07 31.16 -19.35
C GLU A 222 -13.06 30.04 -19.01
N LEU A 223 -13.13 29.49 -17.79
CA LEU A 223 -12.29 28.36 -17.38
C LEU A 223 -12.47 27.12 -18.29
N ILE A 224 -13.71 26.79 -18.64
CA ILE A 224 -14.01 25.66 -19.55
C ILE A 224 -13.32 25.89 -20.91
N ALA A 225 -13.32 27.13 -21.42
CA ALA A 225 -12.63 27.47 -22.66
C ALA A 225 -11.08 27.43 -22.51
N GLU A 226 -10.54 27.91 -21.40
CA GLU A 226 -9.10 27.84 -21.12
C GLU A 226 -8.58 26.40 -20.98
N ARG A 227 -9.30 25.55 -20.23
CA ARG A 227 -8.98 24.12 -20.08
C ARG A 227 -9.09 23.36 -21.40
N ALA A 228 -10.06 23.70 -22.26
CA ALA A 228 -10.13 23.16 -23.62
C ALA A 228 -8.94 23.59 -24.49
N ALA A 229 -8.52 24.86 -24.41
CA ALA A 229 -7.34 25.35 -25.13
C ALA A 229 -6.03 24.69 -24.62
N LEU A 230 -5.92 24.45 -23.31
CA LEU A 230 -4.82 23.70 -22.70
C LEU A 230 -4.80 22.24 -23.19
N GLY A 231 -5.93 21.53 -23.12
CA GLY A 231 -6.08 20.16 -23.60
C GLY A 231 -5.66 20.02 -25.07
N ARG A 232 -6.12 20.93 -25.93
CA ARG A 232 -5.72 20.98 -27.34
C ARG A 232 -4.20 21.14 -27.51
N ARG A 233 -3.58 22.02 -26.72
CA ARG A 233 -2.14 22.28 -26.78
C ARG A 233 -1.29 21.09 -26.30
N ILE A 234 -1.78 20.34 -25.32
CA ILE A 234 -1.19 19.06 -24.85
C ILE A 234 -1.26 18.01 -25.96
N VAL A 235 -2.45 17.79 -26.51
CA VAL A 235 -2.71 16.83 -27.59
C VAL A 235 -1.86 17.12 -28.83
N ASP A 236 -1.79 18.38 -29.28
CA ASP A 236 -1.00 18.77 -30.45
C ASP A 236 0.53 18.62 -30.19
N ARG A 237 1.00 18.82 -28.95
CA ARG A 237 2.40 18.55 -28.57
C ARG A 237 2.72 17.05 -28.58
N LEU A 238 1.84 16.21 -28.06
CA LEU A 238 2.00 14.75 -28.09
C LEU A 238 2.15 14.26 -29.55
N ARG A 239 1.22 14.66 -30.43
CA ARG A 239 1.31 14.35 -31.88
C ARG A 239 2.62 14.84 -32.49
N ALA A 240 3.03 16.08 -32.20
CA ALA A 240 4.28 16.65 -32.72
C ALA A 240 5.54 15.93 -32.21
N LEU A 241 5.48 15.27 -31.04
CA LEU A 241 6.54 14.42 -30.53
C LEU A 241 6.52 12.99 -31.09
N GLY A 242 5.48 12.62 -31.86
CA GLY A 242 5.24 11.23 -32.27
C GLY A 242 4.76 10.34 -31.12
N MET A 243 4.01 10.91 -30.18
CA MET A 243 3.39 10.25 -29.03
C MET A 243 1.86 10.24 -29.19
N THR A 244 1.22 9.19 -28.69
CA THR A 244 -0.23 8.99 -28.72
C THR A 244 -0.89 9.69 -27.51
N PRO A 245 -1.76 10.69 -27.71
CA PRO A 245 -2.68 11.13 -26.68
C PRO A 245 -3.74 10.06 -26.45
N VAL A 246 -3.89 9.61 -25.19
CA VAL A 246 -4.99 8.77 -24.75
C VAL A 246 -5.99 9.65 -24.02
N MET A 247 -7.25 9.68 -24.43
CA MET A 247 -8.28 10.53 -23.81
C MET A 247 -9.41 9.69 -23.19
N PRO A 248 -10.18 10.20 -22.21
CA PRO A 248 -11.39 9.53 -21.74
C PRO A 248 -12.39 9.29 -22.88
N GLY A 249 -12.94 8.08 -22.97
CA GLY A 249 -14.04 7.75 -23.88
C GLY A 249 -15.41 7.86 -23.23
N TYR A 250 -16.48 7.65 -24.00
CA TYR A 250 -17.84 7.62 -23.47
C TYR A 250 -18.33 6.20 -23.19
N TYR A 251 -18.72 5.98 -21.94
CA TYR A 251 -19.22 4.68 -21.43
C TYR A 251 -20.39 4.83 -20.46
N GLY A 252 -21.21 5.88 -20.63
CA GLY A 252 -22.60 5.89 -20.15
C GLY A 252 -22.96 6.82 -18.99
N HIS A 253 -22.07 7.62 -18.40
CA HIS A 253 -22.50 8.52 -17.31
C HIS A 253 -23.32 9.70 -17.83
N VAL A 254 -24.45 9.95 -17.18
CA VAL A 254 -25.36 11.08 -17.45
C VAL A 254 -25.82 11.74 -16.14
N PRO A 255 -26.30 13.00 -16.18
CA PRO A 255 -26.95 13.61 -15.02
C PRO A 255 -28.31 12.98 -14.74
N LYS A 256 -28.88 13.33 -13.59
CA LYS A 256 -30.29 13.05 -13.27
C LYS A 256 -31.23 13.70 -14.29
N GLU A 257 -32.45 13.18 -14.38
CA GLU A 257 -33.51 13.67 -15.27
C GLU A 257 -33.26 13.41 -16.77
N PHE A 258 -32.24 12.60 -17.12
CA PHE A 258 -31.89 12.32 -18.51
C PHE A 258 -33.03 11.63 -19.28
N VAL A 259 -33.75 10.71 -18.64
CA VAL A 259 -34.87 9.96 -19.26
C VAL A 259 -36.07 10.88 -19.47
N GLU A 260 -36.37 11.75 -18.51
CA GLU A 260 -37.46 12.72 -18.57
C GLU A 260 -37.25 13.77 -19.68
N ARG A 261 -35.99 14.14 -19.95
CA ARG A 261 -35.62 15.12 -20.98
C ARG A 261 -35.58 14.52 -22.39
N ASN A 262 -35.10 13.29 -22.54
CA ASN A 262 -34.79 12.70 -23.85
C ASN A 262 -35.77 11.61 -24.30
N GLY A 263 -36.46 10.94 -23.36
CA GLY A 263 -37.51 9.95 -23.64
C GLY A 263 -37.02 8.77 -24.49
N GLY A 264 -37.86 8.33 -25.43
CA GLY A 264 -37.50 7.25 -26.35
C GLY A 264 -37.27 5.91 -25.64
N ASP A 265 -36.11 5.30 -25.89
CA ASP A 265 -35.66 4.07 -25.23
C ASP A 265 -34.61 4.33 -24.13
N ALA A 266 -34.40 5.59 -23.73
CA ALA A 266 -33.44 5.96 -22.69
C ALA A 266 -33.74 5.24 -21.37
N HIS A 267 -32.81 4.41 -20.92
CA HIS A 267 -32.86 3.67 -19.65
C HIS A 267 -31.59 3.95 -18.86
N VAL A 268 -31.73 4.31 -17.58
CA VAL A 268 -30.60 4.60 -16.70
C VAL A 268 -30.62 3.70 -15.47
N VAL A 269 -29.45 3.22 -15.07
CA VAL A 269 -29.24 2.43 -13.85
C VAL A 269 -28.61 3.33 -12.79
N PRO A 270 -29.31 3.60 -11.67
CA PRO A 270 -28.75 4.41 -10.58
C PRO A 270 -27.53 3.74 -9.94
N GLN A 271 -26.40 4.46 -9.91
CA GLN A 271 -25.11 3.90 -9.47
C GLN A 271 -24.86 4.00 -7.95
N GLY A 272 -25.74 4.65 -7.20
CA GLY A 272 -25.66 4.75 -5.74
C GLY A 272 -24.58 5.73 -5.27
N VAL A 273 -23.75 5.28 -4.33
CA VAL A 273 -22.78 6.13 -3.59
C VAL A 273 -21.39 5.50 -3.63
N TRP A 274 -20.38 6.29 -4.00
CA TRP A 274 -18.96 5.96 -3.85
C TRP A 274 -18.39 6.88 -2.77
N HIS A 275 -17.86 6.31 -1.68
CA HIS A 275 -17.21 7.06 -0.59
C HIS A 275 -17.95 8.35 -0.16
N GLY A 276 -19.25 8.26 0.11
CA GLY A 276 -20.09 9.39 0.52
C GLY A 276 -20.56 10.33 -0.60
N PHE A 277 -19.95 10.29 -1.79
CA PHE A 277 -20.41 11.02 -2.98
C PHE A 277 -21.49 10.23 -3.72
N GLN A 278 -22.53 10.92 -4.20
CA GLN A 278 -23.48 10.33 -5.14
C GLN A 278 -22.81 10.14 -6.50
N ARG A 279 -22.88 8.92 -7.05
CA ARG A 279 -22.42 8.63 -8.41
C ARG A 279 -23.43 9.18 -9.44
N PRO A 280 -22.99 9.61 -10.64
CA PRO A 280 -23.90 9.88 -11.75
C PRO A 280 -24.67 8.61 -12.17
N ASP A 281 -25.82 8.76 -12.83
CA ASP A 281 -26.60 7.63 -13.31
C ASP A 281 -25.96 7.05 -14.60
N TRP A 282 -26.12 5.74 -14.83
CA TRP A 282 -25.49 5.03 -15.94
C TRP A 282 -26.51 4.67 -17.03
N LEU A 283 -26.41 5.34 -18.18
CA LEU A 283 -27.20 5.11 -19.39
C LEU A 283 -26.85 3.75 -20.01
N ASP A 284 -27.86 2.89 -20.18
CA ASP A 284 -27.72 1.52 -20.68
C ASP A 284 -27.12 1.48 -22.10
N PRO A 285 -25.92 0.88 -22.31
CA PRO A 285 -25.24 0.84 -23.60
C PRO A 285 -25.96 0.07 -24.71
N ARG A 286 -27.06 -0.64 -24.41
CA ARG A 286 -27.89 -1.34 -25.40
C ARG A 286 -28.81 -0.38 -26.20
N THR A 287 -29.14 0.77 -25.62
CA THR A 287 -30.13 1.74 -26.12
C THR A 287 -29.66 2.53 -27.35
N GLU A 288 -30.60 3.04 -28.15
CA GLU A 288 -30.31 4.04 -29.18
C GLU A 288 -29.91 5.38 -28.53
N ALA A 289 -30.54 5.77 -27.43
CA ALA A 289 -30.15 6.96 -26.65
C ALA A 289 -28.64 6.96 -26.30
N PHE A 290 -28.07 5.84 -25.86
CA PHE A 290 -26.63 5.73 -25.62
C PHE A 290 -25.80 5.97 -26.89
N LYS A 291 -26.25 5.47 -28.04
CA LYS A 291 -25.54 5.62 -29.34
C LYS A 291 -25.58 7.06 -29.82
N GLU A 292 -26.65 7.79 -29.53
CA GLU A 292 -26.78 9.24 -29.80
C GLU A 292 -25.86 10.06 -28.89
N VAL A 293 -25.85 9.81 -27.57
CA VAL A 293 -24.94 10.52 -26.64
C VAL A 293 -23.49 10.23 -26.99
N ALA A 294 -23.13 8.97 -27.29
CA ALA A 294 -21.80 8.61 -27.74
C ALA A 294 -21.40 9.36 -29.02
N ALA A 295 -22.31 9.48 -30.00
CA ALA A 295 -22.03 10.21 -31.24
C ALA A 295 -21.81 11.71 -31.01
N SER A 296 -22.63 12.36 -30.17
CA SER A 296 -22.41 13.75 -29.75
C SER A 296 -21.07 13.91 -29.01
N PHE A 297 -20.77 13.04 -28.04
CA PHE A 297 -19.52 13.05 -27.29
C PHE A 297 -18.28 12.95 -28.20
N TYR A 298 -18.24 11.95 -29.08
CA TYR A 298 -17.11 11.79 -29.99
C TYR A 298 -17.06 12.93 -31.02
N GLY A 299 -18.20 13.50 -31.45
CA GLY A 299 -18.23 14.71 -32.27
C GLY A 299 -17.55 15.90 -31.58
N HIS A 300 -18.01 16.28 -30.38
CA HIS A 300 -17.45 17.41 -29.63
C HIS A 300 -15.98 17.21 -29.23
N GLN A 301 -15.59 15.97 -28.90
CA GLN A 301 -14.19 15.60 -28.67
C GLN A 301 -13.34 15.88 -29.92
N GLN A 302 -13.81 15.50 -31.11
CA GLN A 302 -13.10 15.69 -32.38
C GLN A 302 -12.97 17.18 -32.74
N ASP A 303 -14.05 17.95 -32.57
CA ASP A 303 -14.05 19.38 -32.83
C ASP A 303 -13.04 20.14 -31.95
N LEU A 304 -12.93 19.75 -30.67
CA LEU A 304 -12.02 20.36 -29.71
C LEU A 304 -10.57 19.90 -29.91
N PHE A 305 -10.32 18.59 -30.05
CA PHE A 305 -8.99 17.99 -29.93
C PHE A 305 -8.47 17.33 -31.21
N GLY A 306 -9.30 17.11 -32.22
CA GLY A 306 -8.98 16.36 -33.44
C GLY A 306 -9.02 14.84 -33.26
N GLU A 307 -8.47 14.11 -34.22
CA GLU A 307 -8.46 12.63 -34.23
C GLU A 307 -7.70 12.02 -33.05
N ILE A 308 -8.34 11.11 -32.32
CA ILE A 308 -7.74 10.38 -31.21
C ILE A 308 -7.87 8.88 -31.49
N ASP A 309 -6.74 8.18 -31.39
CA ASP A 309 -6.62 6.75 -31.73
C ASP A 309 -6.64 5.82 -30.50
N ALA A 310 -6.77 6.36 -29.28
CA ALA A 310 -6.82 5.58 -28.05
C ALA A 310 -7.74 6.23 -27.00
N PHE A 311 -8.69 5.46 -26.47
CA PHE A 311 -9.66 5.93 -25.48
C PHE A 311 -9.62 5.10 -24.20
N LYS A 312 -9.48 5.77 -23.06
CA LYS A 312 -9.53 5.18 -21.72
C LYS A 312 -10.98 5.10 -21.24
N MET A 313 -11.46 3.90 -20.91
CA MET A 313 -12.83 3.68 -20.42
C MET A 313 -12.88 2.51 -19.43
N ASP A 314 -13.32 2.76 -18.21
CA ASP A 314 -13.25 1.81 -17.09
C ASP A 314 -14.66 1.51 -16.55
N LEU A 315 -15.35 0.57 -17.22
CA LEU A 315 -16.74 0.20 -16.91
C LEU A 315 -16.85 -0.36 -15.47
N LEU A 316 -17.82 0.14 -14.69
CA LEU A 316 -18.06 -0.26 -13.28
C LEU A 316 -16.82 -0.11 -12.37
N HIS A 317 -16.06 0.98 -12.53
CA HIS A 317 -14.90 1.29 -11.69
C HIS A 317 -15.29 1.50 -10.21
N GLU A 318 -14.61 0.77 -9.31
CA GLU A 318 -14.81 0.80 -7.85
C GLU A 318 -16.28 0.72 -7.41
N GLY A 319 -17.03 -0.21 -8.01
CA GLY A 319 -18.42 -0.49 -7.69
C GLY A 319 -19.40 0.08 -8.71
N GLY A 320 -20.43 0.76 -8.22
CA GLY A 320 -21.65 0.96 -9.02
C GLY A 320 -22.45 -0.35 -9.15
N THR A 321 -23.33 -0.43 -10.14
CA THR A 321 -24.07 -1.67 -10.45
C THR A 321 -24.49 -1.72 -11.91
N ALA A 322 -24.43 -2.90 -12.51
CA ALA A 322 -24.98 -3.14 -13.84
C ALA A 322 -26.53 -3.17 -13.84
N GLY A 323 -27.17 -3.29 -12.67
CA GLY A 323 -28.62 -3.37 -12.55
C GLY A 323 -29.19 -4.59 -13.27
N ASP A 324 -30.06 -4.36 -14.23
CA ASP A 324 -30.65 -5.37 -15.13
C ASP A 324 -29.93 -5.47 -16.49
N VAL A 325 -28.84 -4.73 -16.69
CA VAL A 325 -28.03 -4.73 -17.91
C VAL A 325 -26.97 -5.84 -17.83
N PRO A 326 -26.95 -6.84 -18.74
CA PRO A 326 -25.89 -7.83 -18.76
C PRO A 326 -24.55 -7.20 -19.15
N VAL A 327 -23.50 -7.42 -18.34
CA VAL A 327 -22.15 -6.87 -18.58
C VAL A 327 -21.61 -7.20 -19.98
N PRO A 328 -21.75 -8.42 -20.54
CA PRO A 328 -21.32 -8.71 -21.91
C PRO A 328 -22.03 -7.88 -22.98
N ASP A 329 -23.31 -7.56 -22.79
CA ASP A 329 -24.10 -6.78 -23.74
C ASP A 329 -23.79 -5.29 -23.61
N ALA A 330 -23.57 -4.81 -22.38
CA ALA A 330 -23.06 -3.46 -22.12
C ALA A 330 -21.68 -3.24 -22.77
N ALA A 331 -20.76 -4.19 -22.61
CA ALA A 331 -19.42 -4.15 -23.19
C ALA A 331 -19.47 -4.06 -24.73
N ARG A 332 -20.31 -4.88 -25.38
CA ARG A 332 -20.55 -4.78 -26.83
C ARG A 332 -21.21 -3.48 -27.24
N GLY A 333 -22.10 -2.90 -26.42
CA GLY A 333 -22.70 -1.58 -26.66
C GLY A 333 -21.65 -0.46 -26.66
N VAL A 334 -20.82 -0.41 -25.62
CA VAL A 334 -19.69 0.53 -25.49
C VAL A 334 -18.71 0.38 -26.67
N GLU A 335 -18.29 -0.86 -26.96
CA GLU A 335 -17.40 -1.11 -28.11
C GLU A 335 -18.05 -0.69 -29.43
N THR A 336 -19.30 -1.08 -29.70
CA THR A 336 -20.00 -0.73 -30.95
C THR A 336 -20.08 0.78 -31.12
N ALA A 337 -20.37 1.52 -30.05
CA ALA A 337 -20.41 2.98 -30.08
C ALA A 337 -19.03 3.61 -30.30
N LEU A 338 -17.97 3.09 -29.67
CA LEU A 338 -16.59 3.48 -29.96
C LEU A 338 -16.25 3.22 -31.42
N ARG A 339 -16.43 1.99 -31.92
CA ARG A 339 -16.08 1.57 -33.29
C ARG A 339 -16.85 2.36 -34.35
N LYS A 340 -18.12 2.66 -34.12
CA LYS A 340 -18.95 3.47 -35.03
C LYS A 340 -18.39 4.89 -35.24
N ASN A 341 -17.89 5.51 -34.18
CA ASN A 341 -17.37 6.89 -34.22
C ASN A 341 -15.84 6.94 -34.45
N ARG A 342 -15.13 5.87 -34.11
CA ARG A 342 -13.66 5.71 -34.14
C ARG A 342 -13.27 4.30 -34.59
N PRO A 343 -13.38 3.96 -35.90
CA PRO A 343 -13.19 2.60 -36.38
C PRO A 343 -11.82 1.97 -36.12
N GLY A 344 -10.78 2.78 -35.88
CA GLY A 344 -9.41 2.33 -35.64
C GLY A 344 -8.93 2.35 -34.18
N ALA A 345 -9.69 2.91 -33.25
CA ALA A 345 -9.15 3.29 -31.93
C ALA A 345 -8.95 2.11 -30.96
N THR A 346 -7.93 2.17 -30.12
CA THR A 346 -7.74 1.21 -29.01
C THR A 346 -8.62 1.57 -27.82
N TRP A 347 -9.35 0.59 -27.27
CA TRP A 347 -9.96 0.70 -25.94
C TRP A 347 -8.88 0.39 -24.90
N VAL A 348 -8.41 1.42 -24.21
CA VAL A 348 -7.50 1.29 -23.07
C VAL A 348 -8.33 1.11 -21.78
N ILE A 349 -8.03 0.09 -20.98
CA ILE A 349 -8.78 -0.20 -19.74
C ILE A 349 -7.82 -0.54 -18.60
N LEU A 350 -8.11 -0.05 -17.39
CA LEU A 350 -7.29 -0.26 -16.21
C LEU A 350 -7.51 -1.66 -15.62
N GLY A 351 -6.43 -2.41 -15.45
CA GLY A 351 -6.41 -3.60 -14.59
C GLY A 351 -6.36 -3.18 -13.12
N TRP A 352 -7.52 -3.08 -12.46
CA TRP A 352 -7.65 -2.67 -11.05
C TRP A 352 -8.73 -3.49 -10.33
N GLU A 353 -8.38 -4.01 -9.16
CA GLU A 353 -9.20 -4.94 -8.37
C GLU A 353 -9.75 -6.11 -9.19
N ALA A 354 -11.07 -6.14 -9.44
CA ALA A 354 -11.76 -7.16 -10.24
C ALA A 354 -11.98 -6.74 -11.71
N ASN A 355 -11.60 -5.50 -12.08
CA ASN A 355 -11.78 -4.96 -13.41
C ASN A 355 -10.49 -5.08 -14.26
N PRO A 356 -10.62 -5.25 -15.59
CA PRO A 356 -11.86 -5.62 -16.30
C PRO A 356 -12.37 -7.01 -15.93
N LEU A 357 -13.69 -7.16 -15.82
CA LEU A 357 -14.33 -8.45 -15.56
C LEU A 357 -14.04 -9.44 -16.72
N PRO A 358 -13.80 -10.74 -16.47
CA PRO A 358 -13.53 -11.71 -17.54
C PRO A 358 -14.61 -11.77 -18.61
N GLU A 359 -15.88 -11.67 -18.21
CA GLU A 359 -17.05 -11.65 -19.10
C GLU A 359 -17.19 -10.36 -19.93
N LEU A 360 -16.54 -9.26 -19.53
CA LEU A 360 -16.37 -8.06 -20.35
C LEU A 360 -15.30 -8.33 -21.43
N ILE A 361 -14.15 -8.89 -21.04
CA ILE A 361 -13.03 -9.20 -21.94
C ILE A 361 -13.44 -10.20 -23.03
N ASP A 362 -14.22 -11.23 -22.66
CA ASP A 362 -14.70 -12.25 -23.61
C ASP A 362 -15.84 -11.76 -24.53
N ALA A 363 -16.40 -10.56 -24.29
CA ALA A 363 -17.51 -10.01 -25.07
C ALA A 363 -17.06 -9.08 -26.22
N VAL A 364 -15.81 -8.62 -26.23
CA VAL A 364 -15.28 -7.55 -27.09
C VAL A 364 -14.14 -8.02 -28.00
N ASP A 365 -13.75 -7.21 -28.98
CA ASP A 365 -12.57 -7.46 -29.81
C ASP A 365 -11.27 -7.25 -29.03
N LYS A 366 -10.67 -8.35 -28.58
CA LYS A 366 -9.41 -8.39 -27.82
C LYS A 366 -8.23 -7.79 -28.61
N GLU A 367 -8.23 -7.81 -29.94
CA GLU A 367 -7.18 -7.17 -30.75
C GLU A 367 -7.29 -5.64 -30.75
N LYS A 368 -8.39 -5.08 -30.25
CA LYS A 368 -8.66 -3.64 -30.15
C LYS A 368 -8.73 -3.13 -28.71
N MET A 369 -8.29 -3.95 -27.75
CA MET A 369 -8.20 -3.60 -26.34
C MET A 369 -6.74 -3.64 -25.86
N LEU A 370 -6.37 -2.69 -25.00
CA LEU A 370 -5.11 -2.69 -24.25
C LEU A 370 -5.42 -2.59 -22.75
N ILE A 371 -5.02 -3.60 -21.99
CA ILE A 371 -5.13 -3.56 -20.52
C ILE A 371 -3.88 -2.90 -19.95
N VAL A 372 -4.02 -1.77 -19.27
CA VAL A 372 -2.93 -1.17 -18.48
C VAL A 372 -2.99 -1.73 -17.06
N ASP A 373 -2.11 -2.69 -16.73
CA ASP A 373 -2.23 -3.51 -15.52
C ASP A 373 -1.68 -2.78 -14.27
N GLY A 374 -2.56 -2.13 -13.49
CA GLY A 374 -2.18 -1.40 -12.29
C GLY A 374 -1.75 -2.26 -11.10
N VAL A 375 -1.80 -3.59 -11.20
CA VAL A 375 -1.55 -4.49 -10.06
C VAL A 375 -0.51 -5.59 -10.33
N SER A 376 0.26 -5.52 -11.43
CA SER A 376 1.29 -6.52 -11.78
C SER A 376 2.28 -6.76 -10.63
N ASP A 377 2.66 -5.71 -9.91
CA ASP A 377 3.62 -5.73 -8.79
C ASP A 377 2.96 -5.74 -7.39
N ARG A 378 1.62 -5.67 -7.31
CA ARG A 378 0.89 -5.39 -6.06
C ARG A 378 0.57 -6.63 -5.23
N PHE A 379 0.13 -7.71 -5.87
CA PHE A 379 -0.25 -8.93 -5.16
C PHE A 379 0.64 -10.13 -5.55
N THR A 380 0.92 -10.98 -4.57
CA THR A 380 1.65 -12.25 -4.78
C THR A 380 0.80 -13.30 -5.49
N SER A 381 -0.53 -13.15 -5.48
CA SER A 381 -1.47 -13.99 -6.24
C SER A 381 -1.41 -13.76 -7.75
N VAL A 382 -1.03 -12.56 -8.20
CA VAL A 382 -0.93 -12.22 -9.63
C VAL A 382 0.32 -12.87 -10.22
N THR A 383 0.14 -14.00 -10.90
CA THR A 383 1.23 -14.86 -11.39
C THR A 383 1.19 -15.16 -12.89
N ASP A 384 0.02 -15.14 -13.54
CA ASP A 384 -0.13 -15.49 -14.96
C ASP A 384 -1.19 -14.64 -15.68
N ARG A 385 -0.78 -13.50 -16.24
CA ARG A 385 -1.70 -12.52 -16.85
C ARG A 385 -2.33 -12.97 -18.16
N GLU A 386 -1.69 -13.88 -18.87
CA GLU A 386 -2.19 -14.47 -20.11
C GLU A 386 -3.45 -15.30 -19.86
N LYS A 387 -3.57 -15.88 -18.65
CA LYS A 387 -4.79 -16.52 -18.16
C LYS A 387 -5.79 -15.47 -17.66
N ASP A 388 -5.38 -14.56 -16.77
CA ASP A 388 -6.28 -13.56 -16.16
C ASP A 388 -6.97 -12.68 -17.21
N TRP A 389 -6.23 -12.30 -18.25
CA TRP A 389 -6.67 -11.44 -19.36
C TRP A 389 -7.08 -12.22 -20.62
N ALA A 390 -7.13 -13.55 -20.55
CA ALA A 390 -7.57 -14.44 -21.62
C ALA A 390 -6.95 -14.12 -23.01
N GLY A 391 -5.63 -13.89 -23.03
CA GLY A 391 -4.84 -13.57 -24.23
C GLY A 391 -4.90 -12.12 -24.74
N THR A 392 -5.64 -11.23 -24.07
CA THR A 392 -5.76 -9.80 -24.47
C THR A 392 -4.42 -9.07 -24.30
N PRO A 393 -4.01 -8.19 -25.25
CA PRO A 393 -2.81 -7.38 -25.11
C PRO A 393 -2.81 -6.55 -23.82
N TYR A 394 -1.70 -6.57 -23.10
CA TYR A 394 -1.56 -5.82 -21.85
C TYR A 394 -0.19 -5.14 -21.71
N ALA A 395 -0.18 -4.02 -20.99
CA ALA A 395 1.03 -3.35 -20.54
C ALA A 395 1.30 -3.76 -19.08
N PHE A 396 2.49 -4.30 -18.81
CA PHE A 396 2.96 -4.57 -17.44
C PHE A 396 3.05 -3.26 -16.67
N GLY A 397 2.36 -3.14 -15.54
CA GLY A 397 2.17 -1.85 -14.89
C GLY A 397 2.50 -1.80 -13.41
N THR A 398 2.60 -0.58 -12.90
CA THR A 398 2.81 -0.30 -11.47
C THR A 398 2.06 0.97 -11.08
N ILE A 399 1.45 0.92 -9.90
CA ILE A 399 1.00 2.10 -9.15
C ILE A 399 1.90 2.18 -7.91
N PRO A 400 3.05 2.89 -7.98
CA PRO A 400 4.03 2.94 -6.90
C PRO A 400 3.66 3.95 -5.82
N ASN A 401 2.81 4.94 -6.16
CA ASN A 401 2.31 5.96 -5.26
C ASN A 401 0.79 6.10 -5.40
N PHE A 402 0.12 6.32 -4.27
CA PHE A 402 -1.32 6.51 -4.14
C PHE A 402 -1.59 7.83 -3.38
N GLY A 403 -2.65 8.55 -3.74
CA GLY A 403 -3.04 9.86 -3.18
C GLY A 403 -2.09 11.03 -3.51
N GLY A 404 -1.02 10.78 -4.26
CA GLY A 404 0.14 11.67 -4.23
C GLY A 404 0.71 11.79 -2.80
N ARG A 405 0.66 10.73 -1.98
CA ARG A 405 1.21 10.76 -0.60
C ARG A 405 2.71 11.02 -0.62
N THR A 406 3.23 11.75 0.37
CA THR A 406 4.68 12.03 0.50
C THR A 406 5.42 10.84 1.11
N THR A 407 5.35 9.69 0.45
CA THR A 407 6.11 8.48 0.76
C THR A 407 7.36 8.39 -0.13
N ILE A 408 8.28 7.47 0.19
CA ILE A 408 9.43 7.14 -0.65
C ILE A 408 9.55 5.62 -0.83
N GLY A 409 9.83 5.21 -2.06
CA GLY A 409 10.16 3.83 -2.41
C GLY A 409 9.19 3.14 -3.38
N ALA A 410 9.61 1.98 -3.86
CA ALA A 410 8.85 1.19 -4.83
C ALA A 410 9.23 -0.29 -4.76
N ARG A 411 8.41 -1.17 -5.35
CA ARG A 411 8.68 -2.61 -5.46
C ARG A 411 9.60 -2.96 -6.64
N ALA A 412 10.69 -2.20 -6.81
CA ALA A 412 11.64 -2.34 -7.91
C ALA A 412 12.23 -3.75 -8.08
N HIS A 413 12.24 -4.55 -7.01
CA HIS A 413 12.65 -5.95 -7.06
C HIS A 413 11.64 -6.87 -7.80
N ILE A 414 10.35 -6.63 -7.63
CA ILE A 414 9.27 -7.38 -8.30
C ILE A 414 9.21 -7.04 -9.78
N TRP A 415 9.49 -5.78 -10.14
CA TRP A 415 9.51 -5.35 -11.54
C TRP A 415 10.53 -6.14 -12.34
N GLN A 416 11.77 -6.24 -11.85
CA GLN A 416 12.80 -7.04 -12.49
C GLN A 416 12.42 -8.53 -12.57
N GLU A 417 11.86 -9.09 -11.50
CA GLU A 417 11.51 -10.50 -11.44
C GLU A 417 10.41 -10.86 -12.46
N LYS A 418 9.32 -10.10 -12.46
CA LYS A 418 8.14 -10.40 -13.28
C LYS A 418 8.25 -9.89 -14.73
N PHE A 419 8.73 -8.67 -14.95
CA PHE A 419 8.68 -8.05 -16.29
C PHE A 419 9.41 -8.87 -17.35
N PHE A 420 10.68 -9.23 -17.10
CA PHE A 420 11.46 -10.02 -18.05
C PHE A 420 10.89 -11.44 -18.20
N ALA A 421 10.45 -12.07 -17.10
CA ALA A 421 9.85 -13.40 -17.12
C ALA A 421 8.52 -13.45 -17.91
N TRP A 422 7.71 -12.38 -17.87
CA TRP A 422 6.45 -12.30 -18.61
C TRP A 422 6.63 -11.83 -20.04
N ARG A 423 7.57 -10.91 -20.31
CA ARG A 423 7.88 -10.43 -21.66
C ARG A 423 8.53 -11.52 -22.52
N ASP A 424 9.46 -12.27 -21.94
CA ASP A 424 10.30 -13.21 -22.70
C ASP A 424 9.70 -14.63 -22.81
N LYS A 425 8.50 -14.88 -22.24
CA LYS A 425 7.86 -16.20 -22.33
C LYS A 425 7.22 -16.45 -23.70
N PRO A 426 7.23 -17.71 -24.21
CA PRO A 426 6.60 -18.04 -25.49
C PRO A 426 5.11 -17.70 -25.50
N GLY A 427 4.66 -16.95 -26.51
CA GLY A 427 3.25 -16.57 -26.66
C GLY A 427 2.78 -15.50 -25.67
N SER A 428 3.69 -14.71 -25.09
CA SER A 428 3.34 -13.57 -24.23
C SER A 428 2.38 -12.59 -24.93
N ALA A 429 1.39 -12.10 -24.19
CA ALA A 429 0.50 -11.01 -24.61
C ALA A 429 0.96 -9.64 -24.07
N LEU A 430 2.14 -9.60 -23.42
CA LEU A 430 2.75 -8.36 -22.91
C LEU A 430 3.20 -7.49 -24.09
N ALA A 431 2.44 -6.44 -24.35
CA ALA A 431 2.65 -5.48 -25.43
C ALA A 431 3.23 -4.14 -24.96
N GLY A 432 3.44 -3.96 -23.63
CA GLY A 432 3.92 -2.68 -23.11
C GLY A 432 4.36 -2.60 -21.66
N THR A 433 4.67 -1.38 -21.25
CA THR A 433 4.82 -0.95 -19.85
C THR A 433 3.85 0.19 -19.53
N ALA A 434 3.34 0.25 -18.29
CA ALA A 434 2.44 1.31 -17.83
C ALA A 434 2.88 1.89 -16.47
N TYR A 435 3.41 3.12 -16.46
CA TYR A 435 3.77 3.82 -15.23
C TYR A 435 2.60 4.71 -14.78
N MET A 436 1.86 4.27 -13.76
CA MET A 436 0.59 4.88 -13.37
C MET A 436 0.56 5.27 -11.89
N PRO A 437 1.49 6.11 -11.39
CA PRO A 437 1.36 6.67 -10.05
C PRO A 437 0.12 7.55 -9.99
N GLU A 438 -0.60 7.52 -8.87
CA GLU A 438 -1.69 8.47 -8.62
C GLU A 438 -1.19 9.90 -8.43
N GLY A 439 0.12 10.10 -8.19
CA GLY A 439 0.74 11.41 -8.36
C GLY A 439 2.22 11.32 -8.75
N THR A 440 2.63 12.07 -9.77
CA THR A 440 4.02 12.20 -10.25
C THR A 440 4.83 13.19 -9.38
N ASP A 441 5.92 13.74 -9.91
CA ASP A 441 6.87 14.67 -9.26
C ASP A 441 7.60 14.14 -8.01
N ARG A 442 7.63 12.82 -7.85
CA ARG A 442 8.24 12.08 -6.73
C ARG A 442 8.95 10.81 -7.21
N ASP A 443 9.68 10.17 -6.30
CA ASP A 443 10.40 8.89 -6.54
C ASP A 443 11.12 8.82 -7.91
N PRO A 444 12.01 9.76 -8.24
CA PRO A 444 12.60 9.89 -9.57
C PRO A 444 13.49 8.70 -9.95
N ALA A 445 13.96 7.92 -8.97
CA ALA A 445 14.68 6.67 -9.22
C ALA A 445 13.75 5.50 -9.56
N ALA A 446 12.50 5.52 -9.05
CA ALA A 446 11.47 4.56 -9.44
C ALA A 446 11.10 4.75 -10.92
N PHE A 447 10.82 6.00 -11.33
CA PHE A 447 10.47 6.30 -12.71
C PHE A 447 11.62 6.06 -13.68
N GLU A 448 12.85 6.51 -13.36
CA GLU A 448 14.02 6.24 -14.20
C GLU A 448 14.22 4.72 -14.40
N LEU A 449 14.26 3.93 -13.31
CA LEU A 449 14.43 2.48 -13.39
C LEU A 449 13.32 1.81 -14.21
N TRP A 450 12.08 2.21 -14.00
CA TRP A 450 10.93 1.69 -14.73
C TRP A 450 11.02 1.99 -16.23
N SER A 451 11.34 3.24 -16.57
CA SER A 451 11.45 3.68 -17.96
C SER A 451 12.50 2.89 -18.75
N GLU A 452 13.60 2.48 -18.11
CA GLU A 452 14.65 1.71 -18.75
C GLU A 452 14.27 0.24 -19.03
N LEU A 453 13.25 -0.31 -18.38
CA LEU A 453 12.82 -1.70 -18.57
C LEU A 453 12.47 -1.98 -20.05
N ALA A 454 11.72 -1.08 -20.68
CA ALA A 454 11.30 -1.20 -22.08
C ALA A 454 12.48 -1.15 -23.08
N TRP A 455 13.64 -0.63 -22.66
CA TRP A 455 14.85 -0.47 -23.48
C TRP A 455 15.97 -1.47 -23.11
N THR A 456 15.72 -2.41 -22.21
CA THR A 456 16.74 -3.31 -21.66
C THR A 456 16.48 -4.76 -22.06
N ASP A 457 17.48 -5.43 -22.63
CA ASP A 457 17.31 -6.79 -23.18
C ASP A 457 17.08 -7.88 -22.11
N GLY A 458 17.45 -7.66 -20.85
CA GLY A 458 17.27 -8.66 -19.78
C GLY A 458 17.63 -8.19 -18.38
N GLY A 459 17.77 -9.13 -17.44
CA GLY A 459 17.93 -8.87 -16.01
C GLY A 459 19.03 -7.86 -15.63
N LEU A 460 18.68 -6.93 -14.74
CA LEU A 460 19.48 -5.76 -14.36
C LEU A 460 20.07 -5.90 -12.94
N ASP A 461 21.38 -5.69 -12.77
CA ASP A 461 22.00 -5.63 -11.45
C ASP A 461 21.56 -4.35 -10.73
N ARG A 462 20.54 -4.46 -9.87
CA ARG A 462 19.93 -3.31 -9.17
C ARG A 462 20.93 -2.59 -8.27
N ALA A 463 21.77 -3.32 -7.53
CA ALA A 463 22.75 -2.72 -6.63
C ALA A 463 23.75 -1.86 -7.41
N ARG A 464 24.23 -2.38 -8.55
CA ARG A 464 25.08 -1.63 -9.48
C ARG A 464 24.35 -0.48 -10.16
N TRP A 465 23.07 -0.65 -10.51
CA TRP A 465 22.25 0.40 -11.11
C TRP A 465 22.06 1.57 -10.16
N PHE A 466 21.66 1.33 -8.90
CA PHE A 466 21.52 2.39 -7.89
C PHE A 466 22.87 3.09 -7.58
N ALA A 467 23.98 2.35 -7.57
CA ALA A 467 25.31 2.95 -7.45
C ALA A 467 25.70 3.81 -8.68
N GLY A 468 25.23 3.48 -9.88
CA GLY A 468 25.37 4.30 -11.08
C GLY A 468 24.41 5.50 -11.13
N TYR A 469 23.20 5.32 -10.60
CA TYR A 469 22.19 6.37 -10.43
C TYR A 469 22.71 7.49 -9.52
N ALA A 470 23.38 7.12 -8.41
CA ALA A 470 24.08 8.07 -7.55
C ALA A 470 25.11 8.94 -8.31
N ASP A 471 25.90 8.32 -9.22
CA ASP A 471 26.92 9.03 -10.00
C ASP A 471 26.28 10.06 -10.95
N LEU A 472 25.25 9.67 -11.72
CA LEU A 472 24.60 10.53 -12.71
C LEU A 472 23.69 11.60 -12.10
N ARG A 473 23.08 11.32 -10.94
CA ARG A 473 22.15 12.25 -10.28
C ARG A 473 22.87 13.41 -9.58
N TYR A 474 24.12 13.21 -9.17
CA TYR A 474 24.95 14.27 -8.55
C TYR A 474 26.11 14.73 -9.45
N GLY A 475 26.42 14.01 -10.53
CA GLY A 475 27.35 14.39 -11.59
C GLY A 475 28.79 13.93 -11.41
N ALA A 476 29.07 13.15 -10.38
CA ALA A 476 30.39 12.56 -10.14
C ALA A 476 30.30 11.35 -9.21
N ARG A 477 31.35 10.52 -9.25
CA ARG A 477 31.52 9.43 -8.29
C ARG A 477 31.83 9.98 -6.90
N ASP A 478 30.93 9.71 -5.97
CA ASP A 478 31.11 10.03 -4.56
C ASP A 478 30.77 8.80 -3.70
N LYS A 479 31.62 8.51 -2.70
CA LYS A 479 31.50 7.30 -1.88
C LYS A 479 30.27 7.33 -0.96
N ASP A 480 29.91 8.52 -0.48
CA ASP A 480 28.84 8.70 0.50
C ASP A 480 27.49 8.84 -0.22
N ALA A 481 27.47 9.42 -1.43
CA ALA A 481 26.35 9.32 -2.37
C ALA A 481 25.98 7.87 -2.68
N ARG A 482 26.97 7.05 -3.06
CA ARG A 482 26.76 5.63 -3.37
C ARG A 482 26.32 4.84 -2.14
N ALA A 483 26.88 5.13 -0.96
CA ALA A 483 26.44 4.53 0.30
C ALA A 483 24.98 4.88 0.63
N ALA A 484 24.54 6.12 0.33
CA ALA A 484 23.15 6.51 0.51
C ALA A 484 22.20 5.79 -0.44
N TRP A 485 22.53 5.74 -1.73
CA TRP A 485 21.72 5.02 -2.72
C TRP A 485 21.73 3.50 -2.53
N GLN A 486 22.80 2.93 -1.96
CA GLN A 486 22.80 1.54 -1.48
C GLN A 486 21.84 1.35 -0.30
N ALA A 487 21.78 2.28 0.66
CA ALA A 487 20.82 2.21 1.76
C ALA A 487 19.37 2.29 1.25
N LEU A 488 19.07 3.21 0.33
CA LEU A 488 17.75 3.32 -0.33
C LEU A 488 17.41 2.06 -1.14
N HIS A 489 18.38 1.50 -1.85
CA HIS A 489 18.23 0.22 -2.57
C HIS A 489 17.86 -0.93 -1.63
N GLU A 490 18.51 -1.05 -0.48
CA GLU A 490 18.27 -2.11 0.51
C GLU A 490 17.01 -1.90 1.36
N THR A 491 16.37 -0.71 1.27
CA THR A 491 15.18 -0.35 2.07
C THR A 491 14.01 0.08 1.19
N ALA A 492 13.88 1.37 0.86
CA ALA A 492 12.74 1.96 0.17
C ALA A 492 12.45 1.31 -1.20
N TYR A 493 13.49 0.98 -1.98
CA TYR A 493 13.34 0.32 -3.28
C TYR A 493 13.30 -1.23 -3.20
N GLN A 494 13.24 -1.78 -1.98
CA GLN A 494 13.00 -3.20 -1.68
C GLN A 494 11.92 -3.38 -0.60
N GLN A 495 10.94 -2.47 -0.57
CA GLN A 495 9.87 -2.43 0.42
C GLN A 495 8.97 -3.69 0.36
N LYS A 496 8.56 -4.23 1.51
CA LYS A 496 7.85 -5.52 1.67
C LYS A 496 6.48 -5.39 2.35
N ALA A 497 5.74 -4.33 2.09
CA ALA A 497 4.35 -4.17 2.53
C ALA A 497 3.54 -5.44 2.23
N VAL A 498 2.85 -6.03 3.23
CA VAL A 498 2.08 -7.26 3.01
C VAL A 498 0.72 -6.97 2.36
N GLU A 499 0.08 -5.87 2.75
CA GLU A 499 -1.31 -5.56 2.41
C GLU A 499 -1.47 -4.78 1.08
N ARG A 500 -0.43 -4.10 0.60
CA ARG A 500 -0.48 -3.03 -0.43
C ARG A 500 0.82 -2.90 -1.24
N SER A 501 0.80 -2.27 -2.44
CA SER A 501 2.00 -2.05 -3.28
C SER A 501 2.84 -0.83 -2.93
N ASP A 502 2.25 0.13 -2.22
CA ASP A 502 2.86 1.41 -1.87
C ASP A 502 3.68 1.36 -0.55
N PRO A 503 4.60 2.31 -0.32
CA PRO A 503 5.31 2.43 0.95
C PRO A 503 4.40 2.96 2.07
N HIS A 504 4.83 2.77 3.31
CA HIS A 504 4.12 3.27 4.49
C HIS A 504 4.15 4.81 4.58
N ASP A 505 3.08 5.37 5.13
CA ASP A 505 2.93 6.80 5.39
C ASP A 505 3.46 7.24 6.78
N SER A 506 3.45 8.55 7.02
CA SER A 506 3.86 9.19 8.27
C SER A 506 2.69 9.29 9.25
N LEU A 507 2.83 8.81 10.49
CA LEU A 507 1.79 8.98 11.50
C LEU A 507 1.72 10.42 12.04
N PHE A 508 2.66 11.29 11.68
CA PHE A 508 2.47 12.73 11.89
C PHE A 508 1.30 13.28 11.06
N ALA A 509 1.02 12.67 9.90
CA ALA A 509 -0.13 13.01 9.06
C ALA A 509 -1.44 12.36 9.52
N ALA A 510 -1.39 11.36 10.41
CA ALA A 510 -2.60 10.68 10.87
C ALA A 510 -3.51 11.61 11.70
N ARG A 511 -4.81 11.32 11.70
CA ARG A 511 -5.72 11.82 12.74
C ARG A 511 -5.24 11.31 14.10
N PRO A 512 -5.06 12.18 15.12
CA PRO A 512 -4.46 11.75 16.38
C PRO A 512 -5.28 10.72 17.13
N ASP A 513 -4.69 9.55 17.33
CA ASP A 513 -5.13 8.48 18.22
C ASP A 513 -3.89 7.70 18.67
N LEU A 514 -3.84 7.22 19.93
CA LEU A 514 -2.68 6.46 20.43
C LEU A 514 -2.56 5.05 19.82
N SER A 515 -3.57 4.60 19.09
CA SER A 515 -3.64 3.31 18.38
C SER A 515 -3.52 3.43 16.86
N ALA A 516 -3.33 4.63 16.31
CA ALA A 516 -3.16 4.84 14.87
C ALA A 516 -1.95 4.04 14.33
N ASP A 517 -2.19 3.26 13.27
CA ASP A 517 -1.20 2.42 12.59
C ASP A 517 -0.91 2.87 11.14
N ARG A 518 -1.65 3.87 10.65
CA ARG A 518 -1.57 4.51 9.33
C ARG A 518 -2.18 5.92 9.40
N ALA A 519 -1.88 6.79 8.44
CA ALA A 519 -2.58 8.05 8.26
C ALA A 519 -3.78 7.89 7.31
N ALA A 520 -3.53 7.42 6.08
CA ALA A 520 -4.59 7.10 5.13
C ALA A 520 -5.16 5.70 5.40
N TYR A 521 -6.48 5.53 5.32
CA TYR A 521 -7.15 4.24 5.54
C TYR A 521 -6.61 3.11 4.63
N TYR A 522 -6.14 3.44 3.43
CA TYR A 522 -5.65 2.47 2.45
C TYR A 522 -4.12 2.26 2.46
N ALA A 523 -3.37 2.95 3.33
CA ALA A 523 -1.92 2.82 3.45
C ALA A 523 -1.48 1.61 4.33
N PRO A 524 -0.22 1.13 4.19
CA PRO A 524 0.33 0.07 5.03
C PRO A 524 0.32 0.37 6.53
N ARG A 525 -0.12 -0.60 7.32
CA ARG A 525 -0.22 -0.51 8.80
C ARG A 525 1.13 -0.64 9.54
N ALA A 526 2.16 -1.14 8.85
CA ALA A 526 3.47 -1.41 9.42
C ALA A 526 4.58 -0.77 8.58
N LEU A 527 5.76 -0.59 9.20
CA LEU A 527 6.99 -0.25 8.49
C LEU A 527 7.29 -1.32 7.43
N THR A 528 7.57 -0.87 6.21
CA THR A 528 7.72 -1.74 5.03
C THR A 528 9.18 -2.07 4.73
N TYR A 529 10.11 -1.48 5.48
CA TYR A 529 11.55 -1.69 5.46
C TYR A 529 12.14 -1.21 6.80
N ASP A 530 13.38 -1.59 7.10
CA ASP A 530 14.05 -1.19 8.35
C ASP A 530 14.43 0.32 8.34
N PRO A 531 13.92 1.13 9.29
CA PRO A 531 14.28 2.54 9.40
C PRO A 531 15.73 2.76 9.86
N ALA A 532 16.32 1.86 10.64
CA ALA A 532 17.69 2.00 11.10
C ALA A 532 18.69 1.80 9.95
N ARG A 533 18.40 0.88 9.01
CA ARG A 533 19.14 0.81 7.74
C ARG A 533 18.91 2.05 6.86
N PHE A 534 17.69 2.59 6.83
CA PHE A 534 17.35 3.78 6.03
C PHE A 534 18.10 5.04 6.47
N ASP A 535 18.34 5.23 7.78
CA ASP A 535 19.12 6.34 8.34
C ASP A 535 20.53 6.51 7.72
N ALA A 536 21.12 5.43 7.19
CA ALA A 536 22.37 5.50 6.46
C ALA A 536 22.25 6.28 5.14
N ALA A 537 21.06 6.38 4.55
CA ALA A 537 20.78 7.26 3.42
C ALA A 537 20.98 8.73 3.81
N LEU A 538 20.38 9.17 4.92
CA LEU A 538 20.56 10.53 5.44
C LEU A 538 22.04 10.82 5.74
N THR A 539 22.72 9.86 6.37
CA THR A 539 24.16 9.98 6.68
C THR A 539 25.01 10.09 5.42
N GLY A 540 24.76 9.27 4.40
CA GLY A 540 25.49 9.30 3.14
C GLY A 540 25.24 10.60 2.35
N LEU A 541 23.98 11.06 2.27
CA LEU A 541 23.65 12.33 1.60
C LEU A 541 24.31 13.53 2.28
N LEU A 542 24.39 13.55 3.62
CA LEU A 542 25.15 14.57 4.35
C LEU A 542 26.68 14.44 4.16
N GLY A 543 27.17 13.24 3.83
CA GLY A 543 28.59 12.97 3.53
C GLY A 543 29.05 13.51 2.17
N VAL A 544 28.20 13.47 1.14
CA VAL A 544 28.50 13.85 -0.26
C VAL A 544 29.37 15.09 -0.36
N ALA A 545 30.40 15.09 -1.22
CA ALA A 545 31.32 16.21 -1.37
C ALA A 545 30.62 17.55 -1.69
N ALA A 546 31.04 18.63 -1.02
CA ALA A 546 30.38 19.94 -1.07
C ALA A 546 30.15 20.52 -2.49
N GLY A 547 31.04 20.22 -3.45
CA GLY A 547 30.89 20.67 -4.84
C GLY A 547 29.66 20.09 -5.57
N LEU A 548 29.23 18.88 -5.18
CA LEU A 548 28.11 18.15 -5.79
C LEU A 548 26.75 18.54 -5.19
N ARG A 549 26.75 19.21 -4.02
CA ARG A 549 25.53 19.59 -3.27
C ARG A 549 24.70 20.72 -3.90
N ARG A 550 25.12 21.20 -5.08
CA ARG A 550 24.58 22.42 -5.70
C ARG A 550 23.33 22.18 -6.56
N SER A 551 23.18 20.97 -7.12
CA SER A 551 22.05 20.61 -7.99
C SER A 551 20.72 20.62 -7.25
N SER A 552 19.61 20.78 -7.98
CA SER A 552 18.27 20.60 -7.41
C SER A 552 18.03 19.14 -7.02
N ALA A 553 18.51 18.19 -7.83
CA ALA A 553 18.41 16.76 -7.54
C ALA A 553 18.97 16.37 -6.16
N TYR A 554 20.17 16.83 -5.80
CA TYR A 554 20.75 16.59 -4.47
C TYR A 554 19.91 17.20 -3.34
N LYS A 555 19.42 18.43 -3.54
CA LYS A 555 18.63 19.14 -2.52
C LYS A 555 17.26 18.48 -2.31
N TYR A 556 16.62 18.04 -3.38
CA TYR A 556 15.39 17.24 -3.32
C TYR A 556 15.64 15.98 -2.47
N ASP A 557 16.61 15.15 -2.86
CA ASP A 557 16.86 13.86 -2.19
C ASP A 557 17.19 14.03 -0.70
N LEU A 558 17.99 15.06 -0.37
CA LEU A 558 18.37 15.32 1.01
C LEU A 558 17.17 15.75 1.87
N VAL A 559 16.26 16.56 1.32
CA VAL A 559 15.03 16.95 2.02
C VAL A 559 14.09 15.76 2.17
N ASP A 560 13.88 14.99 1.09
CA ASP A 560 12.95 13.86 1.07
C ASP A 560 13.38 12.75 2.05
N VAL A 561 14.67 12.42 2.07
CA VAL A 561 15.26 11.44 2.99
C VAL A 561 15.29 11.95 4.44
N ALA A 562 15.58 13.23 4.68
CA ALA A 562 15.55 13.80 6.03
C ALA A 562 14.13 13.84 6.62
N ARG A 563 13.14 14.23 5.81
CA ARG A 563 11.71 14.17 6.13
C ARG A 563 11.26 12.74 6.42
N GLN A 564 11.60 11.77 5.56
CA GLN A 564 11.24 10.38 5.78
C GLN A 564 11.88 9.80 7.07
N ALA A 565 13.13 10.16 7.39
CA ALA A 565 13.78 9.73 8.63
C ALA A 565 13.05 10.25 9.89
N LEU A 566 12.48 11.47 9.84
CA LEU A 566 11.58 11.98 10.87
C LEU A 566 10.27 11.19 10.91
N ALA A 567 9.64 10.96 9.75
CA ALA A 567 8.38 10.22 9.63
C ALA A 567 8.47 8.81 10.24
N HIS A 568 9.59 8.09 10.08
CA HIS A 568 9.82 6.80 10.75
C HIS A 568 9.71 6.87 12.27
N ARG A 569 10.05 8.02 12.88
CA ARG A 569 10.00 8.17 14.34
C ARG A 569 8.58 8.29 14.86
N SER A 570 7.63 8.74 14.05
CA SER A 570 6.20 8.70 14.41
C SER A 570 5.74 7.26 14.69
N ARG A 571 6.14 6.30 13.84
CA ARG A 571 5.82 4.86 13.98
C ARG A 571 6.55 4.19 15.16
N GLN A 572 7.65 4.77 15.64
CA GLN A 572 8.43 4.29 16.77
C GLN A 572 7.99 4.88 18.12
N LEU A 573 7.58 6.15 18.14
CA LEU A 573 7.23 6.89 19.37
C LEU A 573 5.77 6.72 19.76
N LEU A 574 4.83 6.54 18.81
CA LEU A 574 3.41 6.42 19.13
C LEU A 574 3.07 5.20 20.01
N PRO A 575 3.64 3.99 19.77
CA PRO A 575 3.45 2.86 20.68
C PRO A 575 3.99 3.14 22.10
N GLN A 576 5.03 3.96 22.23
CA GLN A 576 5.60 4.34 23.53
C GLN A 576 4.73 5.38 24.24
N LEU A 577 4.14 6.34 23.52
CA LEU A 577 3.11 7.24 24.05
C LEU A 577 1.92 6.43 24.56
N LYS A 578 1.44 5.44 23.80
CA LYS A 578 0.38 4.52 24.21
C LYS A 578 0.73 3.76 25.49
N ALA A 579 1.94 3.21 25.58
CA ALA A 579 2.41 2.49 26.75
C ALA A 579 2.50 3.38 28.00
N ALA A 580 3.10 4.58 27.88
CA ALA A 580 3.21 5.54 28.98
C ALA A 580 1.82 6.00 29.46
N TYR A 581 0.88 6.25 28.54
CA TYR A 581 -0.51 6.59 28.88
C TYR A 581 -1.21 5.46 29.63
N ALA A 582 -1.13 4.22 29.12
CA ALA A 582 -1.74 3.05 29.76
C ALA A 582 -1.15 2.76 31.16
N ALA A 583 0.16 2.98 31.34
CA ALA A 583 0.84 2.88 32.63
C ALA A 583 0.57 4.06 33.58
N LYS A 584 -0.11 5.11 33.11
CA LYS A 584 -0.31 6.41 33.80
C LYS A 584 1.01 7.11 34.17
N ASP A 585 2.08 6.84 33.42
CA ASP A 585 3.39 7.49 33.56
C ASP A 585 3.36 8.87 32.89
N LEU A 586 2.81 9.85 33.63
CA LEU A 586 2.71 11.23 33.17
C LEU A 586 4.09 11.85 32.86
N PRO A 587 5.16 11.67 33.65
CA PRO A 587 6.51 12.15 33.29
C PRO A 587 7.00 11.64 31.92
N THR A 588 6.95 10.33 31.66
CA THR A 588 7.40 9.76 30.39
C THR A 588 6.48 10.17 29.25
N PHE A 589 5.15 10.23 29.46
CA PHE A 589 4.21 10.72 28.46
C PHE A 589 4.52 12.16 28.04
N LYS A 590 4.78 13.06 29.01
CA LYS A 590 5.16 14.46 28.74
C LYS A 590 6.45 14.59 27.95
N ALA A 591 7.46 13.78 28.27
CA ALA A 591 8.73 13.76 27.56
C ALA A 591 8.58 13.29 26.11
N LEU A 592 7.83 12.20 25.88
CA LEU A 592 7.52 11.68 24.56
C LEU A 592 6.66 12.64 23.73
N ALA A 593 5.64 13.27 24.33
CA ALA A 593 4.78 14.25 23.65
C ALA A 593 5.58 15.49 23.22
N THR A 594 6.47 16.00 24.08
CA THR A 594 7.39 17.10 23.76
C THR A 594 8.32 16.72 22.61
N LEU A 595 8.86 15.50 22.60
CA LEU A 595 9.69 15.00 21.51
C LEU A 595 8.90 14.89 20.19
N TRP A 596 7.70 14.32 20.22
CA TRP A 596 6.80 14.20 19.07
C TRP A 596 6.58 15.54 18.37
N LEU A 597 6.11 16.54 19.14
CA LEU A 597 5.80 17.88 18.64
C LEU A 597 7.06 18.62 18.15
N LYS A 598 8.22 18.37 18.77
CA LYS A 598 9.52 18.88 18.29
C LYS A 598 9.92 18.26 16.94
N LEU A 599 9.71 16.97 16.73
CA LEU A 599 10.00 16.30 15.45
C LEU A 599 9.04 16.75 14.35
N MET A 600 7.77 16.98 14.65
CA MET A 600 6.80 17.54 13.69
C MET A 600 7.22 18.94 13.20
N ARG A 601 7.58 19.85 14.11
CA ARG A 601 8.10 21.19 13.76
C ARG A 601 9.38 21.11 12.93
N LEU A 602 10.23 20.12 13.20
CA LEU A 602 11.45 19.89 12.44
C LEU A 602 11.20 19.29 11.04
N SER A 603 10.08 18.57 10.86
CA SER A 603 9.60 18.09 9.55
C SER A 603 9.08 19.25 8.69
N ASP A 604 8.30 20.15 9.28
CA ASP A 604 7.87 21.41 8.64
C ASP A 604 9.09 22.28 8.22
N ASP A 605 10.07 22.43 9.12
CA ASP A 605 11.29 23.18 8.81
C ASP A 605 12.14 22.59 7.68
N VAL A 606 12.28 21.25 7.58
CA VAL A 606 13.12 20.64 6.52
C VAL A 606 12.42 20.64 5.17
N THR A 607 11.11 20.38 5.15
CA THR A 607 10.27 20.49 3.94
C THR A 607 10.24 21.93 3.40
N GLY A 608 10.35 22.93 4.29
CA GLY A 608 10.51 24.35 3.93
C GLY A 608 11.72 24.71 3.06
N THR A 609 12.69 23.80 2.92
CA THR A 609 13.97 24.07 2.23
C THR A 609 14.03 23.64 0.75
N HIS A 610 12.95 23.07 0.17
CA HIS A 610 12.91 22.72 -1.26
C HIS A 610 11.50 22.92 -1.89
N PRO A 611 11.36 23.43 -3.13
CA PRO A 611 10.06 23.85 -3.68
C PRO A 611 9.00 22.75 -3.74
N ALA A 612 9.41 21.51 -4.02
CA ALA A 612 8.52 20.35 -4.13
C ALA A 612 7.80 19.93 -2.83
N PHE A 613 8.16 20.55 -1.69
CA PHE A 613 7.55 20.27 -0.39
C PHE A 613 6.91 21.50 0.25
N LEU A 614 6.48 22.49 -0.54
CA LEU A 614 5.80 23.69 -0.06
C LEU A 614 4.31 23.63 -0.37
N LEU A 615 3.45 23.95 0.62
CA LEU A 615 2.01 24.10 0.40
C LEU A 615 1.67 25.35 -0.45
N GLY A 616 2.52 26.37 -0.44
CA GLY A 616 2.29 27.66 -1.10
C GLY A 616 2.02 27.57 -2.61
N PRO A 617 2.92 26.96 -3.41
CA PRO A 617 2.69 26.78 -4.85
C PRO A 617 1.36 26.07 -5.17
N TRP A 618 1.03 24.99 -4.45
CA TRP A 618 -0.23 24.26 -4.63
C TRP A 618 -1.49 25.12 -4.45
N ILE A 619 -1.52 25.96 -3.41
CA ILE A 619 -2.61 26.92 -3.19
C ILE A 619 -2.58 28.05 -4.23
N GLN A 620 -1.39 28.50 -4.63
CA GLN A 620 -1.24 29.60 -5.58
C GLN A 620 -1.72 29.22 -6.98
N ASP A 621 -1.39 28.02 -7.46
CA ASP A 621 -1.86 27.50 -8.75
C ASP A 621 -3.39 27.41 -8.78
N ALA A 622 -4.00 26.94 -7.68
CA ALA A 622 -5.46 26.90 -7.52
C ALA A 622 -6.11 28.29 -7.57
N ARG A 623 -5.46 29.29 -6.96
CA ARG A 623 -5.91 30.68 -6.98
C ARG A 623 -5.75 31.31 -8.37
N ASP A 624 -4.68 31.02 -9.08
CA ASP A 624 -4.32 31.70 -10.33
C ASP A 624 -5.05 31.16 -11.57
N LEU A 625 -5.53 29.92 -11.54
CA LEU A 625 -6.45 29.39 -12.56
C LEU A 625 -7.86 29.99 -12.46
N ALA A 626 -8.23 30.58 -11.32
CA ALA A 626 -9.60 31.04 -11.08
C ALA A 626 -9.91 32.41 -11.71
N THR A 627 -11.01 32.44 -12.47
CA THR A 627 -11.53 33.58 -13.25
C THR A 627 -12.32 34.59 -12.42
N SER A 628 -12.72 34.23 -11.20
CA SER A 628 -13.49 35.11 -10.30
C SER A 628 -13.08 34.96 -8.83
N ALA A 629 -13.48 35.91 -7.98
CA ALA A 629 -13.19 35.83 -6.54
C ALA A 629 -13.89 34.64 -5.84
N ALA A 630 -15.08 34.24 -6.31
CA ALA A 630 -15.80 33.08 -5.79
C ALA A 630 -15.11 31.78 -6.20
N GLU A 631 -14.77 31.65 -7.49
CA GLU A 631 -14.03 30.51 -8.02
C GLU A 631 -12.64 30.38 -7.37
N ARG A 632 -11.97 31.51 -7.08
CA ARG A 632 -10.67 31.56 -6.38
C ARG A 632 -10.75 31.01 -4.96
N ALA A 633 -11.79 31.39 -4.22
CA ALA A 633 -12.02 30.88 -2.87
C ALA A 633 -12.36 29.38 -2.88
N GLU A 634 -13.19 28.94 -3.83
CA GLU A 634 -13.59 27.54 -3.93
C GLU A 634 -12.46 26.63 -4.43
N PHE A 635 -11.60 27.10 -5.34
CA PHE A 635 -10.45 26.31 -5.79
C PHE A 635 -9.37 26.21 -4.71
N GLU A 636 -9.10 27.27 -3.92
CA GLU A 636 -8.27 27.15 -2.73
C GLU A 636 -8.86 26.14 -1.73
N ARG A 637 -10.19 26.14 -1.53
CA ARG A 637 -10.88 25.16 -0.67
C ARG A 637 -10.71 23.74 -1.20
N CYS A 638 -11.04 23.49 -2.46
CA CYS A 638 -10.91 22.17 -3.09
C CYS A 638 -9.46 21.66 -3.13
N ALA A 639 -8.49 22.55 -3.33
CA ALA A 639 -7.06 22.22 -3.26
C ALA A 639 -6.65 21.74 -1.86
N LYS A 640 -7.14 22.40 -0.79
CA LYS A 640 -6.89 22.00 0.60
C LYS A 640 -7.63 20.74 0.99
N VAL A 641 -8.91 20.64 0.61
CA VAL A 641 -9.77 19.48 0.87
C VAL A 641 -9.12 18.21 0.34
N LEU A 642 -8.69 18.18 -0.93
CA LEU A 642 -8.19 16.96 -1.56
C LEU A 642 -6.99 16.32 -0.82
N ILE A 643 -6.12 17.14 -0.25
CA ILE A 643 -4.93 16.69 0.49
C ILE A 643 -5.16 16.52 2.00
N THR A 644 -6.39 16.72 2.49
CA THR A 644 -6.77 16.62 3.92
C THR A 644 -8.03 15.77 4.14
N VAL A 645 -9.21 16.40 4.23
CA VAL A 645 -10.50 15.74 4.53
C VAL A 645 -11.12 15.03 3.32
N TRP A 646 -10.58 15.26 2.12
CA TRP A 646 -10.94 14.75 0.79
C TRP A 646 -12.32 15.15 0.25
N GLY A 647 -13.32 15.26 1.12
CA GLY A 647 -14.63 15.77 0.77
C GLY A 647 -15.39 16.22 2.01
N ASP A 648 -16.71 16.23 1.91
CA ASP A 648 -17.58 16.51 3.06
C ASP A 648 -17.53 15.35 4.07
N ARG A 649 -18.16 15.53 5.24
CA ARG A 649 -18.08 14.55 6.35
C ARG A 649 -18.39 13.11 5.92
N ALA A 650 -19.39 12.92 5.07
CA ALA A 650 -19.79 11.59 4.58
C ALA A 650 -18.66 10.88 3.82
N THR A 651 -17.77 11.63 3.17
CA THR A 651 -16.58 11.11 2.47
C THR A 651 -15.38 10.97 3.39
N SER A 652 -15.17 11.97 4.24
CA SER A 652 -14.03 12.00 5.17
C SER A 652 -14.10 10.88 6.21
N ASP A 653 -15.26 10.75 6.88
CA ASP A 653 -15.45 9.91 8.05
C ASP A 653 -15.89 8.47 7.66
N PRO A 654 -17.18 8.16 7.36
CA PRO A 654 -17.59 6.80 7.00
C PRO A 654 -17.14 6.39 5.59
N GLY A 655 -16.82 7.36 4.72
CA GLY A 655 -16.19 7.13 3.42
C GLY A 655 -14.70 6.80 3.50
N ASN A 656 -14.03 6.90 4.65
CA ASN A 656 -12.62 6.53 4.83
C ASN A 656 -11.61 7.26 3.90
N LEU A 657 -11.94 8.43 3.34
CA LEU A 657 -11.02 9.19 2.48
C LEU A 657 -10.24 10.30 3.20
N HIS A 658 -10.47 10.53 4.51
CA HIS A 658 -9.59 11.40 5.29
C HIS A 658 -8.11 10.96 5.15
N GLU A 659 -7.23 11.94 4.98
CA GLU A 659 -5.79 11.77 4.75
C GLU A 659 -5.41 10.93 3.53
N TYR A 660 -6.33 10.56 2.63
CA TYR A 660 -5.98 9.75 1.47
C TYR A 660 -4.86 10.39 0.64
N GLY A 661 -4.96 11.71 0.41
CA GLY A 661 -4.02 12.54 -0.33
C GLY A 661 -2.94 13.25 0.51
N ASN A 662 -2.70 12.82 1.76
CA ASN A 662 -1.86 13.53 2.73
C ASN A 662 -0.47 13.95 2.21
N ARG A 663 0.03 15.10 2.68
CA ARG A 663 1.34 15.64 2.28
C ARG A 663 2.19 16.03 3.49
N GLU A 664 3.44 15.61 3.52
CA GLU A 664 4.42 16.20 4.44
C GLU A 664 5.04 17.43 3.78
N TRP A 665 4.27 18.53 3.77
CA TRP A 665 4.62 19.81 3.17
C TRP A 665 4.72 20.92 4.23
N HIS A 666 5.65 21.85 4.01
CA HIS A 666 5.76 23.05 4.83
C HIS A 666 4.49 23.91 4.75
N GLY A 667 4.04 24.38 5.91
CA GLY A 667 2.75 25.04 6.09
C GLY A 667 1.66 24.04 6.45
N LEU A 668 1.52 22.94 5.70
CA LEU A 668 0.55 21.89 6.03
C LEU A 668 0.94 21.17 7.34
N MET A 669 2.23 20.88 7.51
CA MET A 669 2.78 20.32 8.74
C MET A 669 2.58 21.26 9.95
N ALA A 670 2.87 22.56 9.79
CA ALA A 670 2.72 23.55 10.86
C ALA A 670 1.26 23.90 11.22
N ASP A 671 0.38 24.08 10.24
CA ASP A 671 -0.95 24.68 10.43
C ASP A 671 -2.10 23.66 10.44
N PHE A 672 -1.92 22.46 9.89
CA PHE A 672 -2.95 21.41 9.87
C PHE A 672 -2.58 20.21 10.74
N TYR A 673 -1.41 19.60 10.52
CA TYR A 673 -1.02 18.39 11.25
C TYR A 673 -0.61 18.63 12.70
N LEU A 674 0.28 19.59 12.95
CA LEU A 674 0.80 19.89 14.28
C LEU A 674 -0.30 20.32 15.28
N PRO A 675 -1.29 21.17 14.93
CA PRO A 675 -2.32 21.59 15.88
C PRO A 675 -3.24 20.44 16.32
N ARG A 676 -3.52 19.47 15.44
CA ARG A 676 -4.28 18.26 15.82
C ARG A 676 -3.54 17.46 16.88
N TRP A 677 -2.27 17.12 16.62
CA TRP A 677 -1.47 16.33 17.56
C TRP A 677 -1.22 17.08 18.88
N GLN A 678 -1.00 18.39 18.84
CA GLN A 678 -0.91 19.22 20.04
C GLN A 678 -2.19 19.12 20.88
N LYS A 679 -3.36 19.36 20.26
CA LYS A 679 -4.68 19.28 20.92
C LYS A 679 -4.92 17.93 21.59
N TRP A 680 -4.56 16.83 20.93
CA TRP A 680 -4.77 15.49 21.48
C TRP A 680 -3.80 15.15 22.62
N LEU A 681 -2.51 15.46 22.44
CA LEU A 681 -1.49 15.19 23.45
C LEU A 681 -1.72 16.04 24.72
N ASP A 682 -2.19 17.28 24.59
CA ASP A 682 -2.55 18.13 25.73
C ASP A 682 -3.77 17.58 26.48
N GLU A 683 -4.83 17.19 25.76
CA GLU A 683 -6.00 16.56 26.38
C GLU A 683 -5.66 15.25 27.11
N LEU A 684 -4.77 14.42 26.55
CA LEU A 684 -4.27 13.20 27.21
C LEU A 684 -3.43 13.51 28.47
N GLN A 685 -2.60 14.57 28.45
CA GLN A 685 -1.84 15.01 29.63
C GLN A 685 -2.77 15.49 30.75
N ASP A 686 -3.80 16.26 30.41
CA ASP A 686 -4.78 16.78 31.36
C ASP A 686 -5.71 15.68 31.89
N ALA A 687 -6.07 14.70 31.05
CA ALA A 687 -6.85 13.54 31.44
C ALA A 687 -6.10 12.67 32.47
N LEU A 688 -4.82 12.36 32.20
CA LEU A 688 -3.94 11.68 33.14
C LEU A 688 -3.77 12.45 34.46
N ALA A 689 -3.52 13.75 34.39
CA ALA A 689 -3.30 14.59 35.57
C ALA A 689 -4.56 14.70 36.47
N ALA A 690 -5.74 14.70 35.87
CA ALA A 690 -7.02 14.74 36.59
C ALA A 690 -7.60 13.35 36.92
N GLY A 691 -6.98 12.25 36.48
CA GLY A 691 -7.46 10.88 36.70
C GLY A 691 -8.79 10.57 36.01
N ARG A 692 -9.05 11.19 34.85
CA ARG A 692 -10.29 11.09 34.07
C ARG A 692 -10.02 10.45 32.70
N GLU A 693 -11.08 10.03 32.02
CA GLU A 693 -11.00 9.69 30.60
C GLU A 693 -10.81 10.96 29.74
N PRO A 694 -10.16 10.86 28.56
CA PRO A 694 -10.00 11.97 27.64
C PRO A 694 -11.31 12.26 26.90
N ALA A 695 -11.56 13.54 26.62
CA ALA A 695 -12.70 13.97 25.83
C ALA A 695 -12.56 13.53 24.37
N ALA A 696 -13.62 12.95 23.81
CA ALA A 696 -13.67 12.64 22.39
C ALA A 696 -13.55 13.91 21.55
N VAL A 697 -12.76 13.85 20.47
CA VAL A 697 -12.57 14.96 19.53
C VAL A 697 -13.31 14.65 18.23
N ASP A 698 -14.22 15.53 17.83
CA ASP A 698 -14.76 15.54 16.48
C ASP A 698 -13.73 16.13 15.53
N TRP A 699 -12.90 15.26 14.95
CA TRP A 699 -11.77 15.65 14.12
C TRP A 699 -12.19 16.42 12.86
N PHE A 700 -13.26 15.99 12.16
CA PHE A 700 -13.75 16.72 10.99
C PHE A 700 -14.22 18.14 11.33
N ALA A 701 -14.89 18.34 12.47
CA ALA A 701 -15.31 19.67 12.91
C ALA A 701 -14.13 20.59 13.30
N PHE A 702 -12.95 20.03 13.60
CA PHE A 702 -11.71 20.77 13.81
C PHE A 702 -10.97 21.04 12.49
N GLU A 703 -11.04 20.12 11.53
CA GLU A 703 -10.26 20.11 10.29
C GLU A 703 -10.90 20.91 9.14
N GLU A 704 -12.22 20.76 8.94
CA GLU A 704 -12.93 21.36 7.82
C GLU A 704 -12.79 22.90 7.76
N PRO A 705 -12.86 23.65 8.88
CA PRO A 705 -12.68 25.10 8.85
C PRO A 705 -11.35 25.56 8.25
N TRP A 706 -10.25 24.83 8.49
CA TRP A 706 -8.93 25.16 7.93
C TRP A 706 -8.92 25.14 6.39
N THR A 707 -9.74 24.28 5.78
CA THR A 707 -9.87 24.24 4.31
C THR A 707 -10.48 25.52 3.73
N ARG A 708 -11.25 26.27 4.53
CA ARG A 708 -11.91 27.53 4.13
C ARG A 708 -11.11 28.79 4.46
N GLU A 709 -10.05 28.69 5.27
CA GLU A 709 -9.20 29.83 5.61
C GLU A 709 -8.49 30.37 4.37
N THR A 710 -8.34 31.69 4.25
CA THR A 710 -7.52 32.31 3.21
C THR A 710 -6.21 32.79 3.84
N LYS A 711 -5.15 31.96 3.70
CA LYS A 711 -3.82 32.21 4.28
C LYS A 711 -2.76 32.16 3.19
N ASP A 712 -1.78 33.06 3.25
CA ASP A 712 -0.62 33.03 2.38
C ASP A 712 0.48 32.15 2.96
N TYR A 713 1.09 31.34 2.08
CA TYR A 713 2.17 30.41 2.40
C TYR A 713 3.39 30.71 1.52
N PRO A 714 4.63 30.36 1.95
CA PRO A 714 5.82 30.63 1.16
C PRO A 714 5.80 29.97 -0.23
N LEU A 715 5.89 30.79 -1.29
CA LEU A 715 6.01 30.32 -2.69
C LEU A 715 7.46 29.93 -3.07
N ARG A 716 8.41 30.12 -2.15
CA ARG A 716 9.84 29.84 -2.36
C ARG A 716 10.43 29.25 -1.07
N PRO A 717 11.45 28.38 -1.19
CA PRO A 717 12.11 27.82 -0.01
C PRO A 717 12.69 28.89 0.91
N TYR A 718 12.66 28.61 2.21
CA TYR A 718 13.37 29.39 3.22
C TYR A 718 14.40 28.50 3.92
N GLY A 719 15.59 29.04 4.20
CA GLY A 719 16.69 28.29 4.78
C GLY A 719 17.52 27.48 3.78
N ASP A 720 18.34 26.57 4.31
CA ASP A 720 19.31 25.77 3.55
C ASP A 720 19.11 24.28 3.84
N ALA A 721 18.85 23.49 2.80
CA ALA A 721 18.56 22.06 2.91
C ALA A 721 19.66 21.29 3.66
N TYR A 722 20.93 21.62 3.41
CA TYR A 722 22.05 20.92 4.06
C TYR A 722 22.11 21.18 5.56
N ARG A 723 22.07 22.44 5.99
CA ARG A 723 22.06 22.82 7.40
C ARG A 723 20.83 22.28 8.14
N THR A 724 19.66 22.31 7.50
CA THR A 724 18.43 21.82 8.12
C THR A 724 18.42 20.30 8.23
N ALA A 725 18.83 19.56 7.19
CA ALA A 725 18.97 18.11 7.25
C ALA A 725 20.10 17.66 8.22
N ALA A 726 21.19 18.43 8.36
CA ALA A 726 22.20 18.18 9.38
C ALA A 726 21.61 18.33 10.80
N ARG A 727 20.76 19.35 11.03
CA ARG A 727 20.01 19.51 12.27
C ARG A 727 19.00 18.36 12.50
N VAL A 728 18.34 17.85 11.45
CA VAL A 728 17.54 16.61 11.51
C VAL A 728 18.40 15.44 12.01
N ARG A 729 19.54 15.19 11.36
CA ARG A 729 20.48 14.13 11.74
C ARG A 729 20.94 14.29 13.19
N ASP A 730 21.32 15.48 13.62
CA ASP A 730 21.81 15.73 14.98
C ASP A 730 20.72 15.54 16.04
N VAL A 731 19.49 16.01 15.79
CA VAL A 731 18.35 15.82 16.69
C VAL A 731 17.97 14.34 16.77
N LEU A 732 17.90 13.63 15.65
CA LEU A 732 17.59 12.20 15.62
C LEU A 732 18.72 11.36 16.24
N ALA A 733 19.99 11.65 15.94
CA ALA A 733 21.13 10.95 16.52
C ALA A 733 21.20 11.07 18.05
N ALA A 734 20.73 12.20 18.62
CA ALA A 734 20.69 12.45 20.06
C ALA A 734 19.33 12.15 20.73
N ALA A 735 18.29 11.77 19.97
CA ALA A 735 16.96 11.56 20.54
C ALA A 735 16.92 10.31 21.46
N PRO A 736 16.36 10.42 22.68
CA PRO A 736 16.08 9.25 23.53
C PRO A 736 14.97 8.38 22.92
N TYR A 737 14.60 7.30 23.62
CA TYR A 737 13.49 6.39 23.24
C TYR A 737 13.69 5.60 21.92
N GLN A 738 14.88 5.64 21.32
CA GLN A 738 15.23 4.86 20.13
C GLN A 738 15.86 3.51 20.47
N GLY A 739 15.16 2.73 21.29
CA GLY A 739 15.52 1.34 21.59
C GLY A 739 14.27 0.50 21.80
N SER A 740 14.33 -0.77 21.41
CA SER A 740 13.31 -1.77 21.71
C SER A 740 13.94 -2.98 22.38
N VAL A 741 13.12 -3.77 23.09
CA VAL A 741 13.59 -4.95 23.83
C VAL A 741 12.70 -6.14 23.47
N THR A 742 13.32 -7.20 22.99
CA THR A 742 12.68 -8.52 22.82
C THR A 742 13.16 -9.41 23.96
N VAL A 743 12.23 -10.09 24.64
CA VAL A 743 12.57 -11.04 25.70
C VAL A 743 12.12 -12.44 25.30
N THR A 744 13.00 -13.42 25.44
CA THR A 744 12.69 -14.84 25.29
C THR A 744 12.90 -15.58 26.61
N ALA A 745 12.15 -16.66 26.80
CA ALA A 745 12.19 -17.49 28.00
C ALA A 745 12.15 -18.97 27.59
N GLU A 746 13.19 -19.72 27.90
CA GLU A 746 13.36 -21.09 27.41
C GLU A 746 13.76 -22.06 28.55
N PRO A 747 12.90 -23.04 28.90
CA PRO A 747 11.48 -23.11 28.55
C PRO A 747 10.67 -22.01 29.29
N PRO A 748 9.56 -21.53 28.71
CA PRO A 748 8.70 -20.52 29.36
C PRO A 748 7.91 -21.07 30.56
N ALA A 749 7.81 -22.40 30.66
CA ALA A 749 7.30 -23.12 31.82
C ALA A 749 8.22 -24.30 32.19
N PHE A 750 8.46 -24.53 33.47
CA PHE A 750 9.39 -25.56 33.97
C PHE A 750 8.87 -26.25 35.24
N PRO A 751 9.28 -27.49 35.53
CA PRO A 751 8.84 -28.21 36.74
C PRO A 751 9.43 -27.60 38.03
N PRO A 752 8.93 -27.98 39.22
CA PRO A 752 9.58 -27.66 40.49
C PRO A 752 11.05 -28.12 40.52
N ASN A 753 11.94 -27.28 41.07
CA ASN A 753 13.41 -27.37 40.95
C ASN A 753 13.96 -27.24 39.52
N GLY A 754 13.13 -26.91 38.55
CA GLY A 754 13.50 -26.56 37.19
C GLY A 754 14.11 -25.17 37.08
N HIS A 755 14.48 -24.80 35.86
CA HIS A 755 15.05 -23.50 35.54
C HIS A 755 14.66 -23.10 34.12
N ALA A 756 14.65 -21.80 33.86
CA ALA A 756 14.48 -21.19 32.55
C ALA A 756 15.62 -20.23 32.23
N ARG A 757 16.03 -20.18 30.98
CA ARG A 757 16.91 -19.14 30.45
C ARG A 757 16.06 -17.96 29.99
N VAL A 758 16.13 -16.84 30.71
CA VAL A 758 15.50 -15.58 30.31
C VAL A 758 16.55 -14.75 29.59
N ALA A 759 16.33 -14.41 28.32
CA ALA A 759 17.25 -13.59 27.54
C ALA A 759 16.56 -12.31 27.06
N ALA A 760 17.18 -11.16 27.30
CA ALA A 760 16.72 -9.86 26.83
C ALA A 760 17.66 -9.32 25.75
N THR A 761 17.16 -9.23 24.52
CA THR A 761 17.84 -8.60 23.40
C THR A 761 17.37 -7.16 23.26
N PHE A 762 18.30 -6.22 23.42
CA PHE A 762 18.08 -4.81 23.12
C PHE A 762 18.46 -4.53 21.66
N HIS A 763 17.55 -3.88 20.94
CA HIS A 763 17.74 -3.43 19.56
C HIS A 763 17.87 -1.90 19.54
N ASN A 764 18.98 -1.39 19.02
CA ASN A 764 19.19 0.04 18.81
C ASN A 764 18.56 0.47 17.49
N VAL A 765 17.29 0.91 17.52
CA VAL A 765 16.56 1.36 16.32
C VAL A 765 17.02 2.74 15.81
N ASN A 766 18.02 3.36 16.45
CA ASN A 766 18.73 4.53 15.91
C ASN A 766 19.85 4.10 14.96
N GLY A 767 19.68 4.33 13.65
CA GLY A 767 20.70 4.07 12.64
C GLY A 767 21.76 5.18 12.49
N LEU A 768 21.63 6.29 13.22
CA LEU A 768 22.54 7.45 13.16
C LEU A 768 23.59 7.47 14.28
N ARG A 769 23.35 6.78 15.40
CA ARG A 769 24.28 6.74 16.55
C ARG A 769 24.18 5.45 17.35
N ALA A 770 25.34 4.94 17.77
CA ALA A 770 25.45 3.87 18.76
C ALA A 770 24.95 4.31 20.14
N THR A 771 24.52 3.37 20.98
CA THR A 771 24.18 3.66 22.38
C THR A 771 25.43 3.87 23.24
N GLY A 772 25.24 4.54 24.38
CA GLY A 772 26.14 4.39 25.52
C GLY A 772 25.99 3.01 26.18
N ARG A 773 26.33 2.91 27.48
CA ARG A 773 26.06 1.70 28.26
C ARG A 773 24.55 1.41 28.29
N VAL A 774 24.17 0.16 28.00
CA VAL A 774 22.81 -0.37 28.17
C VAL A 774 22.84 -1.26 29.39
N ASP A 775 22.04 -0.92 30.41
CA ASP A 775 21.98 -1.67 31.67
C ASP A 775 20.64 -2.38 31.80
N PHE A 776 20.67 -3.63 32.25
CA PHE A 776 19.47 -4.45 32.43
C PHE A 776 19.34 -4.88 33.90
N THR A 777 18.15 -4.75 34.47
CA THR A 777 17.85 -5.23 35.84
C THR A 777 16.59 -6.08 35.81
N LEU A 778 16.76 -7.40 35.98
CA LEU A 778 15.68 -8.36 36.16
C LEU A 778 15.19 -8.31 37.61
N LYS A 779 13.86 -8.26 37.80
CA LYS A 779 13.17 -8.26 39.09
C LYS A 779 12.07 -9.33 39.09
N GLY A 780 11.65 -9.76 40.28
CA GLY A 780 10.51 -10.68 40.47
C GLY A 780 10.87 -12.18 40.39
N LEU A 781 12.07 -12.52 39.93
CA LEU A 781 12.57 -13.89 39.86
C LEU A 781 13.82 -14.08 40.73
N ASP A 782 13.98 -15.30 41.26
CA ASP A 782 15.28 -15.79 41.70
C ASP A 782 16.06 -16.24 40.46
N ALA A 783 17.08 -15.46 40.07
CA ALA A 783 17.76 -15.63 38.79
C ALA A 783 19.23 -15.19 38.82
N GLU A 784 20.12 -16.09 38.41
CA GLU A 784 21.56 -15.83 38.31
C GLU A 784 21.91 -15.28 36.92
N PRO A 785 22.68 -14.19 36.79
CA PRO A 785 23.04 -13.65 35.49
C PRO A 785 24.06 -14.53 34.74
N GLU A 786 23.80 -14.82 33.47
CA GLU A 786 24.72 -15.54 32.58
C GLU A 786 25.79 -14.58 32.03
N GLY A 787 26.61 -14.02 32.93
CA GLY A 787 27.65 -13.06 32.62
C GLY A 787 27.26 -11.61 32.96
N ALA A 788 27.56 -10.67 32.06
CA ALA A 788 27.34 -9.25 32.33
C ALA A 788 25.87 -8.85 32.05
N THR A 789 25.19 -8.27 33.05
CA THR A 789 23.84 -7.67 32.93
C THR A 789 23.84 -6.31 32.22
N HIS A 790 24.83 -6.05 31.38
CA HIS A 790 24.96 -4.79 30.64
C HIS A 790 25.74 -4.98 29.33
N LEU A 791 25.43 -4.13 28.36
CA LEU A 791 26.18 -3.98 27.11
C LEU A 791 26.98 -2.67 27.20
N ARG A 792 28.27 -2.70 26.82
CA ARG A 792 29.13 -1.50 26.87
C ARG A 792 28.65 -0.40 25.91
N SER A 793 28.17 -0.81 24.75
CA SER A 793 27.57 -0.01 23.68
C SER A 793 26.90 -0.99 22.72
N VAL A 794 25.86 -0.55 22.02
CA VAL A 794 25.23 -1.25 20.91
C VAL A 794 25.35 -0.35 19.67
N ALA A 795 25.80 -0.92 18.55
CA ALA A 795 26.04 -0.17 17.32
C ALA A 795 24.76 0.51 16.79
N ALA A 796 24.90 1.50 15.91
CA ALA A 796 23.76 2.10 15.21
C ALA A 796 23.06 1.03 14.36
N GLY A 797 21.75 0.85 14.52
CA GLY A 797 21.00 -0.27 13.90
C GLY A 797 21.40 -1.67 14.38
N GLY A 798 22.19 -1.78 15.45
CA GLY A 798 22.67 -3.05 16.00
C GLY A 798 21.82 -3.57 17.16
N GLU A 799 22.11 -4.80 17.58
CA GLU A 799 21.47 -5.46 18.71
C GLU A 799 22.51 -6.01 19.70
N GLY A 800 22.05 -6.40 20.89
CA GLY A 800 22.86 -7.16 21.85
C GLY A 800 22.00 -7.79 22.94
N THR A 801 22.42 -8.95 23.42
CA THR A 801 21.65 -9.79 24.34
C THR A 801 22.36 -9.95 25.68
N VAL A 802 21.58 -9.89 26.76
CA VAL A 802 21.97 -10.37 28.09
C VAL A 802 21.02 -11.50 28.51
N ALA A 803 21.43 -12.34 29.46
CA ALA A 803 20.58 -13.43 29.93
C ALA A 803 20.76 -13.73 31.42
N TRP A 804 19.76 -14.40 31.99
CA TRP A 804 19.74 -14.93 33.34
C TRP A 804 19.20 -16.35 33.32
N ARG A 805 19.68 -17.16 34.25
CA ARG A 805 19.14 -18.47 34.59
C ARG A 805 18.20 -18.31 35.77
N ALA A 806 16.91 -18.18 35.48
CA ALA A 806 15.84 -18.13 36.47
C ALA A 806 15.58 -19.54 37.04
N SER A 807 15.42 -19.65 38.36
CA SER A 807 15.19 -20.91 39.06
C SER A 807 13.78 -20.98 39.64
N ALA A 808 13.27 -22.21 39.83
CA ALA A 808 12.04 -22.41 40.59
C ALA A 808 12.20 -21.93 42.05
N PRO A 809 11.20 -21.23 42.63
CA PRO A 809 11.19 -20.89 44.04
C PRO A 809 11.34 -22.14 44.93
N ALA A 810 12.13 -22.03 46.01
CA ALA A 810 12.31 -23.12 46.98
C ALA A 810 11.04 -23.48 47.79
N ALA A 811 9.98 -22.67 47.71
CA ALA A 811 8.69 -22.98 48.32
C ALA A 811 7.99 -24.13 47.55
N PRO A 812 7.36 -25.10 48.24
CA PRO A 812 6.57 -26.13 47.57
C PRO A 812 5.51 -25.57 46.61
N LEU A 813 5.20 -26.30 45.53
CA LEU A 813 4.19 -25.91 44.57
C LEU A 813 2.79 -25.97 45.21
N ASP A 814 2.04 -24.87 45.15
CA ASP A 814 0.75 -24.65 45.80
C ASP A 814 -0.46 -24.70 44.84
N LYS A 815 -0.20 -24.66 43.52
CA LYS A 815 -1.22 -24.74 42.46
C LYS A 815 -0.65 -25.37 41.17
N PRO A 816 -1.46 -25.86 40.23
CA PRO A 816 -0.97 -26.60 39.06
C PRO A 816 -0.01 -25.80 38.16
N LEU A 817 -0.28 -24.51 37.94
CA LEU A 817 0.61 -23.55 37.28
C LEU A 817 0.82 -22.34 38.21
N ARG A 818 2.01 -22.23 38.81
CA ARG A 818 2.38 -21.05 39.61
C ARG A 818 2.99 -19.98 38.70
N PRO A 819 2.31 -18.83 38.47
CA PRO A 819 2.88 -17.72 37.72
C PRO A 819 4.02 -17.07 38.50
N LEU A 820 5.10 -16.77 37.81
CA LEU A 820 6.30 -16.10 38.30
C LEU A 820 6.48 -14.82 37.47
N PRO A 821 5.78 -13.73 37.83
CA PRO A 821 5.85 -12.46 37.12
C PRO A 821 7.23 -11.80 37.29
N TYR A 822 7.69 -11.13 36.26
CA TYR A 822 9.00 -10.48 36.24
C TYR A 822 8.99 -9.16 35.48
N GLU A 823 9.93 -8.29 35.85
CA GLU A 823 10.20 -7.03 35.17
C GLU A 823 11.66 -6.99 34.73
N ILE A 824 11.93 -6.44 33.55
CA ILE A 824 13.28 -6.10 33.09
C ILE A 824 13.32 -4.60 32.83
N ASP A 825 13.98 -3.87 33.72
CA ASP A 825 14.34 -2.47 33.50
C ASP A 825 15.51 -2.43 32.54
N VAL A 826 15.37 -1.77 31.39
CA VAL A 826 16.43 -1.56 30.41
C VAL A 826 16.72 -0.07 30.32
N THR A 827 17.86 0.33 30.89
CA THR A 827 18.30 1.74 30.93
C THR A 827 19.30 2.00 29.81
N TYR A 828 18.96 2.88 28.86
CA TYR A 828 19.73 3.12 27.65
C TYR A 828 19.61 4.56 27.15
N GLY A 829 20.54 4.96 26.29
CA GLY A 829 20.50 6.26 25.61
C GLY A 829 21.58 6.32 24.52
N PRO A 830 21.50 7.27 23.57
CA PRO A 830 22.57 7.49 22.59
C PRO A 830 23.91 7.78 23.27
N ALA A 831 25.02 7.43 22.63
CA ALA A 831 26.35 7.66 23.20
C ALA A 831 26.57 9.15 23.53
N GLY A 832 26.91 9.44 24.79
CA GLY A 832 27.13 10.80 25.31
C GLY A 832 25.86 11.64 25.52
N ALA A 833 24.68 11.04 25.49
CA ALA A 833 23.39 11.70 25.76
C ALA A 833 22.71 11.11 27.01
N ASP A 834 21.62 11.75 27.43
CA ASP A 834 20.81 11.28 28.56
C ASP A 834 20.23 9.88 28.31
N ARG A 835 20.05 9.13 29.40
CA ARG A 835 19.53 7.76 29.39
C ARG A 835 18.10 7.76 29.93
N ILE A 836 17.26 6.92 29.34
CA ILE A 836 15.90 6.62 29.83
C ILE A 836 15.83 5.15 30.25
N THR A 837 14.84 4.79 31.05
CA THR A 837 14.56 3.40 31.44
C THR A 837 13.26 2.97 30.80
N ALA A 838 13.30 1.91 30.00
CA ALA A 838 12.10 1.21 29.53
C ALA A 838 11.89 -0.04 30.40
N VAL A 839 10.64 -0.34 30.77
CA VAL A 839 10.30 -1.53 31.57
C VAL A 839 9.61 -2.54 30.67
N HIS A 840 10.12 -3.77 30.65
CA HIS A 840 9.44 -4.91 30.03
C HIS A 840 8.86 -5.83 31.11
N THR A 841 7.59 -6.18 31.02
CA THR A 841 6.89 -7.09 31.95
C THR A 841 6.63 -8.44 31.30
N GLY A 842 6.92 -9.54 32.00
CA GLY A 842 6.60 -10.88 31.54
C GLY A 842 6.24 -11.83 32.69
N THR A 843 5.87 -13.07 32.35
CA THR A 843 5.54 -14.11 33.33
C THR A 843 6.14 -15.43 32.89
N LEU A 844 6.94 -16.06 33.76
CA LEU A 844 7.29 -17.48 33.65
C LEU A 844 6.26 -18.32 34.41
N PHE A 845 6.23 -19.63 34.17
CA PHE A 845 5.39 -20.53 34.95
C PHE A 845 6.19 -21.68 35.55
N GLU A 846 5.98 -21.96 36.82
CA GLU A 846 6.35 -23.24 37.41
C GLU A 846 5.15 -24.19 37.30
N ALA A 847 5.37 -25.34 36.67
CA ALA A 847 4.33 -26.25 36.24
C ALA A 847 4.44 -27.59 36.95
N GLY A 848 3.40 -27.98 37.68
CA GLY A 848 3.31 -29.32 38.25
C GLY A 848 3.27 -30.38 37.14
N PRO A 849 4.07 -31.46 37.23
CA PRO A 849 4.17 -32.45 36.17
C PRO A 849 2.83 -33.18 35.96
N LEU A 850 2.48 -33.44 34.69
CA LEU A 850 1.28 -34.20 34.35
C LEU A 850 1.47 -35.70 34.65
N ASP A 851 0.43 -36.33 35.18
CA ASP A 851 0.40 -37.77 35.43
C ASP A 851 0.56 -38.61 34.16
N ALA A 852 1.03 -39.85 34.35
CA ALA A 852 1.22 -40.81 33.28
C ALA A 852 -0.06 -41.02 32.44
N GLY A 853 0.12 -40.95 31.12
CA GLY A 853 -0.94 -41.17 30.14
C GLY A 853 -1.78 -39.94 29.79
N TRP A 854 -1.50 -38.76 30.35
CA TRP A 854 -1.92 -37.49 29.74
C TRP A 854 -1.04 -37.15 28.54
N LYS A 855 -1.62 -36.44 27.57
CA LYS A 855 -0.94 -35.85 26.41
C LYS A 855 -1.31 -34.38 26.32
N THR A 856 -0.46 -33.60 25.67
CA THR A 856 -0.65 -32.16 25.49
C THR A 856 -0.61 -31.80 24.01
N TYR A 857 -1.45 -30.87 23.60
CA TYR A 857 -1.35 -30.21 22.30
C TYR A 857 -1.57 -28.71 22.47
N THR A 858 -0.82 -27.91 21.73
CA THR A 858 -1.00 -26.46 21.65
C THR A 858 -0.58 -25.96 20.28
N ASN A 859 -1.41 -25.11 19.70
CA ASN A 859 -1.04 -24.15 18.66
C ASN A 859 -1.28 -22.69 19.09
N ASN A 860 -1.63 -22.45 20.35
CA ASN A 860 -1.84 -21.13 20.96
C ASN A 860 -0.76 -20.75 22.00
N GLY A 861 0.38 -21.46 21.97
CA GLY A 861 1.51 -21.29 22.89
C GLY A 861 1.18 -21.61 24.35
N ALA A 862 0.29 -22.56 24.63
CA ALA A 862 -0.15 -22.86 25.98
C ALA A 862 0.86 -23.65 26.83
N PHE A 863 0.79 -23.43 28.15
CA PHE A 863 1.50 -24.14 29.20
C PHE A 863 0.52 -24.95 30.03
N PHE A 864 0.98 -26.05 30.60
CA PHE A 864 0.13 -27.05 31.25
C PHE A 864 0.74 -27.46 32.59
N GLY A 865 -0.09 -27.60 33.62
CA GLY A 865 0.34 -28.14 34.90
C GLY A 865 -0.76 -28.90 35.61
N GLN A 866 -0.36 -29.84 36.48
CA GLN A 866 -1.24 -30.64 37.32
C GLN A 866 -0.73 -30.65 38.77
N LEU A 867 -1.63 -30.55 39.74
CA LEU A 867 -1.34 -30.76 41.16
C LEU A 867 -2.50 -31.53 41.81
N GLY A 868 -2.29 -32.82 42.09
CA GLY A 868 -3.38 -33.70 42.52
C GLY A 868 -4.41 -33.89 41.41
N ASP A 869 -5.69 -33.65 41.73
CA ASP A 869 -6.81 -33.67 40.77
C ASP A 869 -7.04 -32.33 40.05
N ALA A 870 -6.30 -31.29 40.41
CA ALA A 870 -6.39 -29.96 39.81
C ALA A 870 -5.42 -29.82 38.61
N PHE A 871 -5.90 -29.13 37.57
CA PHE A 871 -5.14 -28.80 36.36
C PHE A 871 -5.20 -27.29 36.11
N ALA A 872 -4.18 -26.75 35.43
CA ALA A 872 -4.26 -25.41 34.87
C ALA A 872 -3.67 -25.37 33.45
N ILE A 873 -4.24 -24.50 32.63
CA ILE A 873 -3.73 -24.17 31.30
C ILE A 873 -3.65 -22.65 31.18
N ASP A 874 -2.44 -22.12 30.94
CA ASP A 874 -2.25 -20.72 30.49
C ASP A 874 -2.02 -20.71 28.99
N GLY A 875 -2.74 -19.88 28.22
CA GLY A 875 -2.60 -19.86 26.77
C GLY A 875 -3.13 -18.60 26.09
N GLY A 876 -2.74 -18.41 24.84
CA GLY A 876 -3.31 -17.39 23.94
C GLY A 876 -4.42 -17.95 23.07
N GLY A 877 -4.48 -17.47 21.82
CA GLY A 877 -5.39 -17.95 20.78
C GLY A 877 -6.24 -16.82 20.22
N ALA A 878 -6.15 -16.58 18.92
CA ALA A 878 -6.92 -15.54 18.23
C ALA A 878 -8.42 -15.86 18.23
N ASP A 879 -8.80 -17.10 17.85
CA ASP A 879 -10.17 -17.61 17.92
C ASP A 879 -10.22 -19.16 17.85
N LEU A 880 -11.39 -19.74 18.14
CA LEU A 880 -11.72 -21.15 17.99
C LEU A 880 -13.11 -21.26 17.30
N TRP A 881 -13.15 -20.86 16.04
CA TRP A 881 -14.35 -20.76 15.22
C TRP A 881 -14.02 -20.72 13.72
N LYS A 882 -14.74 -21.51 12.91
CA LYS A 882 -14.57 -21.62 11.45
C LYS A 882 -13.09 -21.76 11.07
N GLY A 883 -12.58 -20.92 10.15
CA GLY A 883 -11.21 -20.97 9.64
C GLY A 883 -10.09 -20.72 10.67
N THR A 884 -10.40 -20.35 11.92
CA THR A 884 -9.41 -20.19 13.00
C THR A 884 -9.64 -21.25 14.07
N THR A 885 -8.63 -22.07 14.34
CA THR A 885 -8.72 -23.17 15.32
C THR A 885 -7.49 -23.16 16.21
N GLU A 886 -7.44 -22.24 17.18
CA GLU A 886 -6.32 -22.08 18.11
C GLU A 886 -6.71 -22.44 19.54
N PHE A 887 -6.05 -23.44 20.13
CA PHE A 887 -6.33 -23.91 21.48
C PHE A 887 -5.14 -24.65 22.11
N GLY A 888 -5.17 -24.74 23.44
CA GLY A 888 -4.29 -25.60 24.24
C GLY A 888 -5.10 -26.64 24.99
N THR A 889 -4.66 -27.90 25.02
CA THR A 889 -5.39 -29.00 25.67
C THR A 889 -4.49 -29.99 26.39
N VAL A 890 -4.98 -30.53 27.51
CA VAL A 890 -4.46 -31.72 28.20
C VAL A 890 -5.50 -32.84 28.00
N TYR A 891 -5.12 -33.94 27.37
CA TYR A 891 -6.07 -34.93 26.85
C TYR A 891 -5.63 -36.39 27.05
N ARG A 892 -6.61 -37.30 27.05
CA ARG A 892 -6.42 -38.75 27.01
C ARG A 892 -6.67 -39.25 25.58
N PRO A 893 -5.69 -39.91 24.93
CA PRO A 893 -5.84 -40.35 23.55
C PRO A 893 -6.81 -41.52 23.42
N GLY A 894 -7.70 -41.48 22.42
CA GLY A 894 -8.67 -42.55 22.11
C GLY A 894 -9.69 -42.88 23.22
N ALA A 895 -9.78 -42.08 24.28
CA ALA A 895 -10.53 -42.39 25.49
C ALA A 895 -12.04 -42.09 25.43
N PHE A 896 -12.54 -41.48 24.35
CA PHE A 896 -13.95 -41.12 24.19
C PHE A 896 -14.66 -42.08 23.21
N THR A 897 -15.15 -43.18 23.76
CA THR A 897 -15.87 -44.25 23.05
C THR A 897 -17.37 -44.14 23.24
N ASP A 898 -18.15 -44.96 22.53
CA ASP A 898 -19.60 -45.01 22.78
C ASP A 898 -19.91 -45.42 24.23
N GLY A 899 -20.93 -44.79 24.82
CA GLY A 899 -21.28 -44.91 26.24
C GLY A 899 -20.43 -44.09 27.20
N THR A 900 -19.28 -43.55 26.77
CA THR A 900 -18.39 -42.75 27.63
C THR A 900 -19.01 -41.42 28.05
N SER A 901 -18.88 -41.07 29.32
CA SER A 901 -19.18 -39.75 29.88
C SER A 901 -17.95 -39.12 30.53
N VAL A 902 -17.63 -37.90 30.12
CA VAL A 902 -16.60 -37.05 30.75
C VAL A 902 -17.29 -36.04 31.65
N VAL A 903 -16.83 -35.88 32.89
CA VAL A 903 -17.16 -34.76 33.76
C VAL A 903 -15.90 -33.96 34.04
N LEU A 904 -16.02 -32.63 34.02
CA LEU A 904 -14.93 -31.69 34.28
C LEU A 904 -15.48 -30.47 35.01
N ARG A 905 -14.81 -30.03 36.08
CA ARG A 905 -15.08 -28.73 36.69
C ARG A 905 -14.14 -27.70 36.07
N VAL A 906 -14.69 -26.60 35.57
CA VAL A 906 -13.94 -25.37 35.30
C VAL A 906 -14.08 -24.52 36.56
N ASP A 907 -13.01 -24.33 37.31
CA ASP A 907 -13.01 -23.58 38.57
C ASP A 907 -12.90 -22.08 38.35
N ARG A 908 -11.98 -21.70 37.46
CA ARG A 908 -11.67 -20.30 37.17
C ARG A 908 -11.23 -20.14 35.72
N GLN A 909 -11.55 -18.99 35.12
CA GLN A 909 -11.13 -18.62 33.77
C GLN A 909 -10.82 -17.12 33.75
N ASP A 910 -9.65 -16.72 33.27
CA ASP A 910 -9.34 -15.31 33.00
C ASP A 910 -10.16 -14.74 31.84
N VAL A 911 -10.57 -13.48 31.95
CA VAL A 911 -11.44 -12.81 30.96
C VAL A 911 -10.61 -12.17 29.86
N THR A 912 -10.07 -12.99 28.96
CA THR A 912 -9.31 -12.53 27.77
C THR A 912 -10.20 -12.01 26.64
N GLY A 913 -11.49 -12.34 26.66
CA GLY A 913 -12.48 -11.91 25.69
C GLY A 913 -13.88 -12.42 26.04
N ALA A 914 -14.93 -11.81 25.48
CA ALA A 914 -16.33 -12.20 25.75
C ALA A 914 -16.66 -13.64 25.33
N TRP A 915 -15.89 -14.19 24.38
CA TRP A 915 -16.00 -15.53 23.83
C TRP A 915 -14.85 -16.47 24.23
N ALA A 916 -13.99 -16.07 25.18
CA ALA A 916 -12.90 -16.93 25.66
C ALA A 916 -13.47 -18.28 26.11
N ARG A 917 -12.84 -19.39 25.71
CA ARG A 917 -13.41 -20.73 25.87
C ARG A 917 -12.60 -21.57 26.84
N ALA A 918 -13.29 -22.25 27.75
CA ALA A 918 -12.72 -23.18 28.72
C ALA A 918 -13.65 -24.39 28.90
N GLY A 919 -13.16 -25.63 28.82
CA GLY A 919 -14.01 -26.79 29.11
C GLY A 919 -13.49 -28.11 28.54
N ILE A 920 -14.40 -28.93 28.01
CA ILE A 920 -14.12 -30.26 27.45
C ILE A 920 -14.03 -30.16 25.91
N ILE A 921 -13.00 -30.74 25.30
CA ILE A 921 -12.82 -30.83 23.84
C ILE A 921 -12.66 -32.29 23.40
N VAL A 922 -13.24 -32.64 22.25
CA VAL A 922 -13.17 -33.98 21.64
C VAL A 922 -12.85 -33.85 20.16
N ARG A 923 -11.97 -34.72 19.66
CA ARG A 923 -11.61 -34.80 18.23
C ARG A 923 -11.09 -36.20 17.90
N ASN A 924 -11.17 -36.65 16.65
CA ASN A 924 -10.58 -37.95 16.27
C ASN A 924 -9.08 -38.04 16.60
N SER A 925 -8.35 -36.95 16.39
CA SER A 925 -7.00 -36.72 16.93
C SER A 925 -6.88 -35.24 17.32
N LEU A 926 -6.69 -34.95 18.60
CA LEU A 926 -6.58 -33.55 19.08
C LEU A 926 -5.27 -32.88 18.64
N ALA A 927 -4.22 -33.67 18.40
CA ALA A 927 -2.91 -33.18 17.95
C ALA A 927 -2.79 -33.01 16.43
N THR A 928 -3.84 -33.32 15.66
CA THR A 928 -3.83 -33.26 14.19
C THR A 928 -4.73 -32.12 13.69
N PRO A 929 -4.16 -31.04 13.11
CA PRO A 929 -4.95 -29.99 12.46
C PRO A 929 -5.88 -30.57 11.39
N GLY A 930 -7.11 -30.05 11.32
CA GLY A 930 -8.12 -30.50 10.35
C GLY A 930 -8.72 -31.90 10.61
N SER A 931 -8.39 -32.58 11.71
CA SER A 931 -9.00 -33.88 12.03
C SER A 931 -10.52 -33.77 12.25
N ALA A 932 -11.32 -34.71 11.72
CA ALA A 932 -12.78 -34.68 11.81
C ALA A 932 -13.32 -35.05 13.21
N GLY A 933 -14.65 -35.05 13.37
CA GLY A 933 -15.32 -35.44 14.60
C GLY A 933 -15.20 -34.41 15.72
N PHE A 934 -15.17 -33.11 15.39
CA PHE A 934 -14.76 -32.06 16.30
C PHE A 934 -15.94 -31.46 17.09
N VAL A 935 -15.84 -31.48 18.43
CA VAL A 935 -16.84 -30.89 19.33
C VAL A 935 -16.18 -30.35 20.61
N ASN A 936 -16.69 -29.25 21.15
CA ASN A 936 -16.36 -28.81 22.50
C ASN A 936 -17.60 -28.38 23.29
N LEU A 937 -17.53 -28.58 24.60
CA LEU A 937 -18.44 -28.01 25.57
C LEU A 937 -17.62 -27.06 26.45
N SER A 938 -17.87 -25.76 26.32
CA SER A 938 -17.10 -24.72 27.00
C SER A 938 -17.97 -23.74 27.77
N VAL A 939 -17.48 -23.26 28.92
CA VAL A 939 -17.94 -22.03 29.55
C VAL A 939 -17.23 -20.84 28.91
N THR A 940 -17.89 -19.68 28.92
CA THR A 940 -17.39 -18.41 28.41
C THR A 940 -17.67 -17.27 29.39
N PRO A 941 -16.83 -16.21 29.46
CA PRO A 941 -17.02 -15.11 30.41
C PRO A 941 -18.34 -14.34 30.29
N SER A 942 -18.91 -14.26 29.07
CA SER A 942 -20.10 -13.43 28.79
C SER A 942 -21.22 -14.16 28.03
N ASN A 943 -20.97 -15.32 27.42
CA ASN A 943 -21.92 -15.99 26.53
C ASN A 943 -22.54 -17.28 27.10
N GLY A 944 -22.19 -17.65 28.33
CA GLY A 944 -22.74 -18.84 29.01
C GLY A 944 -21.94 -20.11 28.76
N VAL A 945 -22.60 -21.26 28.93
CA VAL A 945 -22.06 -22.58 28.53
C VAL A 945 -22.53 -22.91 27.13
N VAL A 946 -21.60 -23.33 26.26
CA VAL A 946 -21.77 -23.47 24.82
C VAL A 946 -21.30 -24.86 24.38
N LEU A 947 -22.17 -25.62 23.71
CA LEU A 947 -21.79 -26.81 22.95
C LEU A 947 -21.58 -26.39 21.49
N SER A 948 -20.34 -26.41 21.01
CA SER A 948 -19.99 -26.10 19.62
C SER A 948 -19.50 -27.36 18.91
N TYR A 949 -19.90 -27.57 17.67
CA TYR A 949 -19.57 -28.76 16.90
C TYR A 949 -19.41 -28.44 15.41
N ASP A 950 -18.70 -29.33 14.73
CA ASP A 950 -18.56 -29.43 13.28
C ASP A 950 -19.85 -30.05 12.67
N THR A 951 -20.48 -29.40 11.67
CA THR A 951 -21.68 -29.94 11.01
C THR A 951 -21.43 -30.63 9.67
N ASN A 952 -20.24 -30.52 9.10
CA ASN A 952 -19.95 -30.99 7.73
C ASN A 952 -18.81 -32.04 7.67
N GLY A 953 -18.03 -32.20 8.74
CA GLY A 953 -16.89 -33.10 8.86
C GLY A 953 -15.54 -32.51 8.42
N ASP A 954 -15.44 -31.20 8.18
CA ASP A 954 -14.22 -30.51 7.71
C ASP A 954 -13.16 -30.26 8.82
N GLY A 955 -13.52 -30.54 10.07
CA GLY A 955 -12.63 -30.34 11.22
C GLY A 955 -12.64 -28.91 11.77
N THR A 956 -13.60 -28.07 11.40
CA THR A 956 -13.80 -26.74 11.98
C THR A 956 -15.13 -26.64 12.72
N LEU A 957 -15.25 -25.69 13.65
CA LEU A 957 -16.48 -25.47 14.41
C LEU A 957 -17.30 -24.39 13.72
N ASP A 958 -18.47 -24.76 13.21
CA ASP A 958 -19.32 -23.91 12.38
C ASP A 958 -20.67 -23.57 13.04
N THR A 959 -21.09 -24.34 14.06
CA THR A 959 -22.36 -24.17 14.76
C THR A 959 -22.23 -24.30 16.29
N TYR A 960 -23.23 -23.81 17.03
CA TYR A 960 -23.33 -24.02 18.47
C TYR A 960 -24.77 -23.98 19.02
N LYS A 961 -24.93 -24.50 20.23
CA LYS A 961 -26.08 -24.28 21.14
C LYS A 961 -25.56 -23.80 22.50
N ARG A 962 -26.34 -23.01 23.24
CA ARG A 962 -25.89 -22.42 24.52
C ARG A 962 -26.96 -22.26 25.58
N LEU A 963 -26.53 -22.28 26.84
CA LEU A 963 -27.28 -21.78 28.01
C LEU A 963 -26.60 -20.52 28.54
N THR A 964 -27.29 -19.38 28.46
CA THR A 964 -26.79 -18.07 28.90
C THR A 964 -26.81 -17.92 30.44
N GLY A 965 -26.07 -16.93 30.95
CA GLY A 965 -26.08 -16.56 32.38
C GLY A 965 -25.26 -17.45 33.31
N ILE A 966 -24.63 -18.52 32.79
CA ILE A 966 -23.77 -19.43 33.56
C ILE A 966 -22.30 -19.03 33.36
N LYS A 967 -21.51 -19.00 34.43
CA LYS A 967 -20.06 -18.71 34.43
C LYS A 967 -19.31 -19.74 35.29
N ALA A 968 -17.98 -19.76 35.22
CA ALA A 968 -17.17 -20.51 36.18
C ALA A 968 -17.33 -19.93 37.62
N PRO A 969 -17.28 -20.75 38.68
CA PRO A 969 -17.08 -22.20 38.66
C PRO A 969 -18.30 -22.98 38.17
N VAL A 970 -18.08 -23.97 37.29
CA VAL A 970 -19.16 -24.78 36.69
C VAL A 970 -18.68 -26.21 36.41
N LEU A 971 -19.55 -27.19 36.64
CA LEU A 971 -19.36 -28.57 36.18
C LEU A 971 -19.93 -28.72 34.77
N LEU A 972 -19.12 -29.30 33.88
CA LEU A 972 -19.47 -29.65 32.51
C LEU A 972 -19.49 -31.18 32.39
N ARG A 973 -20.46 -31.71 31.65
CA ARG A 973 -20.54 -33.14 31.31
C ARG A 973 -20.75 -33.31 29.81
N LEU A 974 -19.93 -34.15 29.20
CA LEU A 974 -20.02 -34.50 27.79
C LEU A 974 -20.14 -36.01 27.66
N THR A 975 -21.29 -36.49 27.16
CA THR A 975 -21.61 -37.93 27.07
C THR A 975 -21.81 -38.34 25.63
N ARG A 976 -21.18 -39.44 25.20
CA ARG A 976 -21.36 -40.03 23.87
C ARG A 976 -22.44 -41.12 23.91
N SER A 977 -23.32 -41.10 22.93
CA SER A 977 -24.33 -42.15 22.72
C SER A 977 -24.57 -42.32 21.21
N GLY A 978 -24.12 -43.45 20.67
CA GLY A 978 -24.04 -43.71 19.24
C GLY A 978 -23.23 -42.66 18.48
N GLY A 979 -23.84 -42.14 17.41
CA GLY A 979 -23.28 -41.06 16.60
C GLY A 979 -23.53 -39.64 17.14
N SER A 980 -24.02 -39.50 18.37
CA SER A 980 -24.35 -38.20 18.98
C SER A 980 -23.63 -37.96 20.30
N VAL A 981 -23.41 -36.68 20.59
CA VAL A 981 -22.78 -36.18 21.81
C VAL A 981 -23.75 -35.23 22.51
N THR A 982 -23.97 -35.46 23.81
CA THR A 982 -24.82 -34.62 24.65
C THR A 982 -23.98 -33.82 25.63
N GLY A 983 -24.08 -32.49 25.56
CA GLY A 983 -23.45 -31.58 26.51
C GLY A 983 -24.44 -31.12 27.58
N ALA A 984 -24.03 -31.16 28.85
CA ALA A 984 -24.79 -30.69 29.99
C ALA A 984 -23.90 -29.92 30.98
N CYS A 985 -24.50 -29.09 31.82
CA CYS A 985 -23.78 -28.36 32.88
C CYS A 985 -24.53 -28.32 34.20
N SER A 986 -23.80 -28.09 35.29
CA SER A 986 -24.30 -27.93 36.65
C SER A 986 -23.56 -26.76 37.33
N ALA A 987 -24.32 -25.85 37.93
CA ALA A 987 -23.81 -24.71 38.70
C ALA A 987 -23.88 -24.95 40.22
N ASP A 988 -24.42 -26.09 40.65
CA ASP A 988 -24.72 -26.44 42.05
C ASP A 988 -23.93 -27.68 42.52
N GLY A 989 -22.74 -27.89 41.97
CA GLY A 989 -21.84 -28.97 42.41
C GLY A 989 -22.27 -30.37 41.97
N GLY A 990 -23.15 -30.48 40.97
CA GLY A 990 -23.61 -31.74 40.39
C GLY A 990 -25.00 -32.17 40.85
N ALA A 991 -25.66 -31.40 41.72
CA ALA A 991 -26.98 -31.72 42.25
C ALA A 991 -28.09 -31.61 41.19
N THR A 992 -28.02 -30.62 40.29
CA THR A 992 -28.89 -30.52 39.11
C THR A 992 -28.09 -30.35 37.83
N TRP A 993 -28.50 -31.07 36.78
CA TRP A 993 -27.87 -31.04 35.46
C TRP A 993 -28.82 -30.46 34.42
N ARG A 994 -28.35 -29.46 33.68
CA ARG A 994 -29.07 -28.81 32.59
C ARG A 994 -28.42 -29.18 31.26
N THR A 995 -29.14 -29.89 30.41
CA THR A 995 -28.71 -30.18 29.04
C THR A 995 -28.59 -28.88 28.24
N VAL A 996 -27.43 -28.67 27.61
CA VAL A 996 -27.17 -27.55 26.70
C VAL A 996 -27.70 -27.90 25.31
N ALA A 997 -27.33 -29.09 24.81
CA ALA A 997 -27.87 -29.70 23.60
C ALA A 997 -27.37 -31.15 23.43
N THR A 998 -28.02 -31.88 22.51
CA THR A 998 -27.50 -33.10 21.90
C THR A 998 -27.23 -32.80 20.42
N ALA A 999 -26.07 -33.21 19.91
CA ALA A 999 -25.60 -32.94 18.56
C ALA A 999 -25.04 -34.21 17.90
N ALA A 1000 -25.37 -34.44 16.63
CA ALA A 1000 -24.64 -35.39 15.80
C ALA A 1000 -23.31 -34.75 15.36
N VAL A 1001 -22.23 -35.52 15.33
CA VAL A 1001 -20.89 -35.02 14.96
C VAL A 1001 -20.37 -35.85 13.77
N PRO A 1002 -20.51 -35.37 12.52
CA PRO A 1002 -20.04 -36.07 11.34
C PRO A 1002 -18.55 -36.40 11.39
N GLY A 1003 -18.18 -37.53 10.79
CA GLY A 1003 -16.80 -38.01 10.76
C GLY A 1003 -16.23 -38.50 12.10
N ALA A 1004 -17.00 -38.51 13.19
CA ALA A 1004 -16.53 -39.02 14.49
C ALA A 1004 -16.18 -40.51 14.45
N ALA A 1005 -14.92 -40.84 14.76
CA ALA A 1005 -14.39 -42.20 14.77
C ALA A 1005 -14.86 -43.01 15.99
N ALA A 1006 -14.70 -44.34 15.96
CA ALA A 1006 -15.14 -45.24 17.04
C ALA A 1006 -14.46 -44.94 18.40
N THR A 1007 -13.20 -44.49 18.36
CA THR A 1007 -12.46 -43.91 19.47
C THR A 1007 -12.10 -42.47 19.10
N GLN A 1008 -12.11 -41.56 20.08
CA GLN A 1008 -11.70 -40.17 19.90
C GLN A 1008 -10.85 -39.71 21.10
N ASP A 1009 -9.97 -38.73 20.86
CA ASP A 1009 -9.25 -38.04 21.91
C ASP A 1009 -10.20 -37.12 22.67
N VAL A 1010 -10.07 -37.06 24.00
CA VAL A 1010 -10.84 -36.12 24.85
C VAL A 1010 -9.98 -35.49 25.92
N GLY A 1011 -10.15 -34.20 26.14
CA GLY A 1011 -9.34 -33.43 27.07
C GLY A 1011 -10.03 -32.21 27.64
N LEU A 1012 -9.37 -31.61 28.63
CA LEU A 1012 -9.66 -30.26 29.10
C LEU A 1012 -8.88 -29.26 28.24
N PHE A 1013 -9.47 -28.11 27.93
CA PHE A 1013 -8.89 -27.14 26.98
C PHE A 1013 -9.19 -25.69 27.33
N MET A 1014 -8.37 -24.80 26.78
CA MET A 1014 -8.67 -23.38 26.71
C MET A 1014 -8.32 -22.74 25.35
N SER A 1015 -8.97 -21.62 25.05
CA SER A 1015 -8.58 -20.66 24.01
C SER A 1015 -8.93 -19.25 24.47
N ALA A 1016 -7.99 -18.31 24.35
CA ALA A 1016 -8.18 -16.93 24.79
C ALA A 1016 -9.21 -16.16 23.93
N THR A 1017 -9.41 -16.58 22.67
CA THR A 1017 -10.20 -15.91 21.62
C THR A 1017 -10.00 -14.38 21.63
N ASN A 1018 -8.74 -13.97 21.59
CA ASN A 1018 -8.28 -12.62 21.87
C ASN A 1018 -8.34 -11.68 20.64
N GLY A 1019 -8.84 -12.15 19.49
CA GLY A 1019 -8.93 -11.38 18.25
C GLY A 1019 -7.57 -11.03 17.61
N GLY A 1020 -6.51 -11.75 17.98
CA GLY A 1020 -5.13 -11.51 17.50
C GLY A 1020 -4.36 -10.47 18.33
N ASN A 1021 -4.91 -9.93 19.42
CA ASN A 1021 -4.25 -8.89 20.21
C ASN A 1021 -3.08 -9.37 21.10
N GLY A 1022 -2.81 -10.68 21.11
CA GLY A 1022 -1.72 -11.31 21.88
C GLY A 1022 -2.01 -11.60 23.35
N ALA A 1023 -3.17 -11.20 23.90
CA ALA A 1023 -3.52 -11.45 25.29
C ALA A 1023 -3.59 -12.95 25.62
N ARG A 1024 -3.10 -13.30 26.81
CA ARG A 1024 -3.11 -14.66 27.36
C ARG A 1024 -3.97 -14.70 28.62
N GLY A 1025 -4.43 -15.90 29.00
CA GLY A 1025 -5.14 -16.11 30.25
C GLY A 1025 -4.94 -17.50 30.79
N THR A 1026 -5.03 -17.64 32.11
CA THR A 1026 -5.00 -18.91 32.82
C THR A 1026 -6.42 -19.41 33.07
N VAL A 1027 -6.59 -20.73 32.93
CA VAL A 1027 -7.81 -21.45 33.27
C VAL A 1027 -7.47 -22.58 34.23
N GLU A 1028 -8.24 -22.70 35.31
CA GLU A 1028 -8.09 -23.71 36.35
C GLU A 1028 -9.26 -24.70 36.30
N PHE A 1029 -8.95 -25.98 36.49
CA PHE A 1029 -9.89 -27.09 36.39
C PHE A 1029 -9.66 -28.10 37.53
N SER A 1030 -10.70 -28.86 37.86
CA SER A 1030 -10.62 -29.98 38.81
C SER A 1030 -11.68 -31.04 38.50
N GLY A 1031 -11.72 -32.11 39.29
CA GLY A 1031 -12.82 -33.08 39.24
C GLY A 1031 -12.98 -33.77 37.88
N TRP A 1032 -11.89 -33.98 37.14
CA TRP A 1032 -11.91 -34.78 35.90
C TRP A 1032 -12.34 -36.22 36.22
N GLN A 1033 -13.43 -36.66 35.61
CA GLN A 1033 -13.91 -38.04 35.69
C GLN A 1033 -14.24 -38.56 34.30
N LEU A 1034 -13.87 -39.82 34.05
CA LEU A 1034 -14.17 -40.55 32.82
C LEU A 1034 -14.85 -41.86 33.24
N THR A 1035 -16.10 -42.04 32.83
CA THR A 1035 -16.97 -43.18 33.20
C THR A 1035 -17.61 -43.82 31.98
#